data_AF-A0A1W9MM70-F1
#
_entry.id   AF-A0A1W9MM70-F1
#
_cell.length_a   1.000
_cell.length_b   1.000
_cell.length_c   1.000
_cell.angle_alpha   90.00
_cell.angle_beta   90.00
_cell.angle_gamma   90.00
#
_symmetry.space_group_name_H-M   'P 1'
#
loop_
_entity.id
_entity.type
_entity.pdbx_description
1 polymer ?
#
loop_
_entity_poly.entity_id
_entity_poly.type
_entity_poly.pdbx_seq_one_letter_code
_entity_poly.pdbx_strand_id
1 'polypeptide(L)'
;MQKTILKISGMHCASCSAIIEHTLKKEDGIKLINVNLATEKAYLEFNPIKITGDRIQEIIEKLGYGAVEETEETSNYSTKNNKKAILKISGMHCASCAALIEDHLKKEKGIKSVNVNFATEKAYLEFDTTSEISIAGVQKIIEKLGYKASEETLGTEMKKEDYHKAEKEEEIQKLKKQFILTLIFALPLGIEMMGEYVGLKMPNLIEENEFFIQVVLTTVVIIASFDIWRRGFKSIIRLSPNMDSLIFVSTAVAYFYSAIYGAILIFGGVELEYVHNVVYFESAAYILVFISLGKYLEATTKGKTSEAIKKLIGLQPKEATVINDGQETKISIREVKVGDIILVRPGEKIPVDGVVIDGYSGVDEKAITGESIPVEKDKGDEVIGGTINKTGILKFRATRVGKDTMLAQIIKIVEEAMGSKAPIQLLADKVSFYFVPTIIGIAFLTFVIWLLSGKPFDFALMVFISVLIIACPCALGLATPTAVMMGTGLAAQKGILIKSSKALEIAKDVNVIVFDKTGTLTKGEPTITDVVEISNSKLDILQIAASVEKNSEHPLAQSVVNKAKEENFQLCEVKNFLNIPGYGVSAELENKKVLFGTRKLMINNQIDPSIAEEKLIALEKQGKTVMILALEGKIIGLIAVADTLKKYSKETVEMLHQMGKTV
;
A
#
# COMPACT_ATOMS: atom_id res chain seq x y z
N MET A 1 2.91 23.76 -36.88
CA MET A 1 3.36 23.40 -35.52
C MET A 1 3.13 21.91 -35.38
N GLN A 2 4.17 21.16 -35.03
CA GLN A 2 4.12 19.72 -34.81
C GLN A 2 4.18 19.45 -33.32
N LYS A 3 3.38 18.50 -32.84
CA LYS A 3 3.40 18.02 -31.45
C LYS A 3 4.01 16.63 -31.43
N THR A 4 5.00 16.42 -30.58
CA THR A 4 5.71 15.15 -30.44
C THR A 4 5.95 14.86 -28.95
N ILE A 5 5.98 13.58 -28.60
CA ILE A 5 6.42 13.10 -27.30
C ILE A 5 7.76 12.38 -27.49
N LEU A 6 8.79 12.85 -26.78
CA LEU A 6 10.07 12.15 -26.69
C LEU A 6 10.16 11.45 -25.34
N LYS A 7 10.50 10.16 -25.34
CA LYS A 7 10.87 9.45 -24.12
C LYS A 7 12.33 9.77 -23.80
N ILE A 8 12.59 10.30 -22.61
CA ILE A 8 13.92 10.74 -22.18
C ILE A 8 14.48 9.82 -21.11
N SER A 9 15.61 9.17 -21.38
CA SER A 9 16.34 8.32 -20.43
C SER A 9 17.52 9.05 -19.77
N GLY A 10 17.83 8.69 -18.52
CA GLY A 10 18.95 9.27 -17.75
C GLY A 10 18.60 10.47 -16.86
N MET A 11 17.32 10.85 -16.74
CA MET A 11 16.89 11.87 -15.78
C MET A 11 16.76 11.29 -14.37
N HIS A 12 17.50 11.83 -13.40
CA HIS A 12 17.51 11.31 -12.02
C HIS A 12 16.96 12.29 -10.97
N CYS A 13 16.71 13.54 -11.34
CA CYS A 13 16.17 14.56 -10.44
C CYS A 13 15.44 15.67 -11.20
N ALA A 14 14.70 16.51 -10.47
CA ALA A 14 13.96 17.64 -11.04
C ALA A 14 14.88 18.68 -11.72
N SER A 15 16.16 18.70 -11.33
CA SER A 15 17.17 19.53 -12.00
C SER A 15 17.48 19.04 -13.41
N CYS A 16 17.40 17.74 -13.68
CA CYS A 16 17.60 17.18 -15.03
C CYS A 16 16.50 17.65 -15.99
N SER A 17 15.23 17.55 -15.57
CA SER A 17 14.10 18.00 -16.39
C SER A 17 14.15 19.51 -16.64
N ALA A 18 14.51 20.31 -15.64
CA ALA A 18 14.64 21.76 -15.78
C ALA A 18 15.78 22.17 -16.74
N ILE A 19 16.91 21.44 -16.75
CA ILE A 19 18.02 21.69 -17.68
C ILE A 19 17.58 21.45 -19.13
N ILE A 20 16.87 20.34 -19.39
CA ILE A 20 16.38 19.99 -20.73
C ILE A 20 15.34 21.02 -21.20
N GLU A 21 14.37 21.38 -20.35
CA GLU A 21 13.37 22.42 -20.66
C GLU A 21 14.04 23.75 -20.97
N HIS A 22 14.96 24.21 -20.13
CA HIS A 22 15.60 25.51 -20.28
C HIS A 22 16.53 25.58 -21.51
N THR A 23 17.14 24.46 -21.88
CA THR A 23 18.02 24.40 -23.06
C THR A 23 17.21 24.42 -24.34
N LEU A 24 16.19 23.57 -24.45
CA LEU A 24 15.36 23.48 -25.65
C LEU A 24 14.46 24.71 -25.83
N LYS A 25 14.02 25.36 -24.75
CA LYS A 25 13.25 26.61 -24.84
C LYS A 25 14.03 27.78 -25.49
N LYS A 26 15.36 27.69 -25.57
CA LYS A 26 16.22 28.70 -26.21
C LYS A 26 16.39 28.48 -27.72
N GLU A 27 16.01 27.32 -28.25
CA GLU A 27 16.15 27.01 -29.66
C GLU A 27 15.06 27.69 -30.50
N ASP A 28 15.46 28.35 -31.59
CA ASP A 28 14.51 29.03 -32.47
C ASP A 28 13.67 27.98 -33.23
N GLY A 29 12.39 27.88 -32.86
CA GLY A 29 11.47 26.89 -33.41
C GLY A 29 10.70 26.11 -32.34
N ILE A 30 11.12 26.13 -31.07
CA ILE A 30 10.39 25.48 -29.97
C ILE A 30 9.42 26.48 -29.34
N LYS A 31 8.12 26.17 -29.39
CA LYS A 31 7.06 27.02 -28.86
C LYS A 31 6.69 26.64 -27.43
N LEU A 32 6.63 25.33 -27.16
CA LEU A 32 6.25 24.80 -25.86
C LEU A 32 7.04 23.52 -25.59
N ILE A 33 7.63 23.44 -24.40
CA ILE A 33 8.29 22.24 -23.91
C ILE A 33 7.90 22.00 -22.45
N ASN A 34 7.57 20.75 -22.12
CA ASN A 34 7.35 20.29 -20.77
C ASN A 34 7.99 18.91 -20.57
N VAL A 35 8.90 18.78 -19.62
CA VAL A 35 9.64 17.56 -19.32
C VAL A 35 9.19 17.03 -17.97
N ASN A 36 8.49 15.89 -18.00
CA ASN A 36 7.99 15.24 -16.81
C ASN A 36 8.94 14.12 -16.37
N LEU A 37 9.62 14.37 -15.24
CA LEU A 37 10.55 13.42 -14.61
C LEU A 37 9.86 12.10 -14.22
N ALA A 38 8.62 12.15 -13.73
CA ALA A 38 7.93 10.96 -13.22
C ALA A 38 7.56 9.98 -14.34
N THR A 39 7.33 10.50 -15.55
CA THR A 39 6.98 9.69 -16.72
C THR A 39 8.16 9.50 -17.68
N GLU A 40 9.31 10.12 -17.42
CA GLU A 40 10.47 10.13 -18.33
C GLU A 40 10.10 10.62 -19.75
N LYS A 41 9.26 11.66 -19.86
CA LYS A 41 8.73 12.14 -21.15
C LYS A 41 8.89 13.65 -21.32
N ALA A 42 9.21 14.09 -22.53
CA ALA A 42 9.17 15.47 -22.97
C ALA A 42 8.07 15.69 -24.00
N TYR A 43 7.15 16.60 -23.67
CA TYR A 43 6.07 17.05 -24.55
C TYR A 43 6.54 18.31 -25.26
N LEU A 44 6.58 18.27 -26.60
CA LEU A 44 7.14 19.32 -27.43
C LEU A 44 6.10 19.82 -28.42
N GLU A 45 5.98 21.14 -28.56
CA GLU A 45 5.32 21.81 -29.68
C GLU A 45 6.36 22.68 -30.40
N PHE A 46 6.70 22.33 -31.64
CA PHE A 46 7.75 23.01 -32.40
C PHE A 46 7.36 23.28 -33.86
N ASN A 47 8.10 24.16 -34.54
CA ASN A 47 7.93 24.47 -35.96
C ASN A 47 8.89 23.60 -36.79
N PRO A 48 8.40 22.60 -37.53
CA PRO A 48 9.26 21.67 -38.29
C PRO A 48 10.03 22.33 -39.44
N ILE A 49 9.68 23.57 -39.83
CA ILE A 49 10.42 24.37 -40.82
C ILE A 49 11.70 24.96 -40.21
N LYS A 50 11.73 25.18 -38.89
CA LYS A 50 12.85 25.81 -38.17
C LYS A 50 13.74 24.82 -37.44
N ILE A 51 13.17 23.74 -36.89
CA ILE A 51 13.90 22.71 -36.14
C ILE A 51 13.25 21.34 -36.38
N THR A 52 14.06 20.30 -36.62
CA THR A 52 13.59 18.92 -36.85
C THR A 52 13.60 18.10 -35.56
N GLY A 53 12.79 17.03 -35.51
CA GLY A 53 12.75 16.10 -34.37
C GLY A 53 14.12 15.49 -34.06
N ASP A 54 14.86 15.06 -35.08
CA ASP A 54 16.22 14.52 -34.95
C ASP A 54 17.18 15.53 -34.31
N ARG A 55 17.06 16.82 -34.66
CA ARG A 55 17.90 17.87 -34.07
C ARG A 55 17.58 18.09 -32.59
N ILE A 56 16.31 17.96 -32.20
CA ILE A 56 15.89 18.04 -30.79
C ILE A 56 16.46 16.85 -30.02
N GLN A 57 16.42 15.64 -30.59
CA GLN A 57 17.04 14.46 -30.00
C GLN A 57 18.56 14.62 -29.81
N GLU A 58 19.28 15.11 -30.82
CA GLU A 58 20.73 15.38 -30.71
C GLU A 58 21.07 16.37 -29.58
N ILE A 59 20.24 17.39 -29.36
CA ILE A 59 20.46 18.37 -28.28
C ILE A 59 20.31 17.70 -26.91
N ILE A 60 19.32 16.81 -26.76
CA ILE A 60 19.09 16.07 -25.52
C ILE A 60 20.24 15.07 -25.27
N GLU A 61 20.72 14.40 -26.31
CA GLU A 61 21.87 13.49 -26.26
C GLU A 61 23.17 14.20 -25.90
N LYS A 62 23.40 15.41 -26.42
CA LYS A 62 24.56 16.26 -26.03
C LYS A 62 24.52 16.70 -24.57
N LEU A 63 23.35 16.79 -23.97
CA LEU A 63 23.18 17.04 -22.54
C LEU A 63 23.43 15.79 -21.68
N GLY A 64 23.66 14.63 -22.30
CA GLY A 64 23.92 13.36 -21.62
C GLY A 64 22.66 12.52 -21.33
N TYR A 65 21.54 12.81 -21.99
CA TYR A 65 20.27 12.10 -21.82
C TYR A 65 19.89 11.38 -23.13
N GLY A 66 19.33 10.17 -23.07
CA GLY A 66 18.80 9.54 -24.29
C GLY A 66 17.43 10.12 -24.64
N ALA A 67 17.09 10.27 -25.93
CA ALA A 67 15.76 10.70 -26.37
C ALA A 67 15.29 9.84 -27.55
N VAL A 68 14.05 9.34 -27.52
CA VAL A 68 13.46 8.55 -28.63
C VAL A 68 12.00 8.99 -28.85
N GLU A 69 11.61 9.14 -30.11
CA GLU A 69 10.25 9.52 -30.50
C GLU A 69 9.25 8.36 -30.28
N GLU A 70 8.14 8.64 -29.61
CA GLU A 70 7.11 7.65 -29.29
C GLU A 70 6.03 7.66 -30.39
N THR A 71 5.97 6.63 -31.24
CA THR A 71 4.93 6.47 -32.28
C THR A 71 3.76 5.59 -31.82
N GLU A 72 2.54 5.95 -32.24
CA GLU A 72 1.25 5.41 -31.76
C GLU A 72 1.05 3.89 -31.97
N GLU A 73 1.90 3.23 -32.78
CA GLU A 73 1.86 1.78 -33.01
C GLU A 73 2.51 0.94 -31.88
N THR A 74 3.12 1.58 -30.87
CA THR A 74 3.72 0.87 -29.71
C THR A 74 2.77 0.67 -28.52
N SER A 75 1.47 0.98 -28.67
CA SER A 75 0.47 0.89 -27.59
C SER A 75 -0.03 -0.53 -27.27
N ASN A 76 0.36 -1.56 -28.03
CA ASN A 76 -0.10 -2.95 -27.84
C ASN A 76 1.00 -3.99 -27.57
N TYR A 77 2.21 -3.58 -27.19
CA TYR A 77 3.20 -4.51 -26.61
C TYR A 77 3.19 -4.44 -25.08
N SER A 78 2.42 -5.36 -24.52
CA SER A 78 2.60 -6.03 -23.23
C SER A 78 3.77 -5.57 -22.36
N THR A 79 3.43 -5.25 -21.11
CA THR A 79 4.25 -5.17 -19.89
C THR A 79 5.18 -6.39 -19.71
N LYS A 80 6.26 -6.46 -20.50
CA LYS A 80 7.36 -7.42 -20.33
C LYS A 80 8.68 -6.66 -20.45
N ASN A 81 9.31 -6.38 -19.30
CA ASN A 81 10.70 -6.78 -19.06
C ASN A 81 11.34 -6.25 -17.75
N ASN A 82 10.65 -5.50 -16.88
CA ASN A 82 11.24 -5.26 -15.54
C ASN A 82 11.04 -6.52 -14.68
N LYS A 83 12.11 -7.27 -14.45
CA LYS A 83 12.08 -8.40 -13.52
C LYS A 83 11.97 -7.81 -12.11
N LYS A 84 10.85 -8.08 -11.43
CA LYS A 84 10.67 -7.74 -10.02
C LYS A 84 10.93 -8.97 -9.17
N ALA A 85 11.69 -8.82 -8.09
CA ALA A 85 11.90 -9.87 -7.10
C ALA A 85 11.65 -9.34 -5.69
N ILE A 86 11.17 -10.22 -4.83
CA ILE A 86 11.02 -9.95 -3.41
C ILE A 86 11.97 -10.92 -2.68
N LEU A 87 12.88 -10.36 -1.90
CA LEU A 87 13.77 -11.12 -1.03
C LEU A 87 13.36 -10.89 0.42
N LYS A 88 13.18 -11.96 1.18
CA LYS A 88 13.10 -11.87 2.64
C LYS A 88 14.51 -11.65 3.19
N ILE A 89 14.68 -10.67 4.07
CA ILE A 89 15.95 -10.34 4.71
C ILE A 89 15.81 -10.48 6.22
N SER A 90 16.53 -11.43 6.80
CA SER A 90 16.58 -11.65 8.26
C SER A 90 17.78 -10.95 8.90
N GLY A 91 17.57 -10.42 10.11
CA GLY A 91 18.59 -9.74 10.91
C GLY A 91 18.65 -8.22 10.73
N MET A 92 17.68 -7.63 10.02
CA MET A 92 17.48 -6.18 10.09
C MET A 92 16.86 -5.82 11.44
N HIS A 93 17.28 -4.70 12.03
CA HIS A 93 16.82 -4.28 13.38
C HIS A 93 16.48 -2.80 13.50
N CYS A 94 16.69 -2.00 12.45
CA CYS A 94 16.23 -0.62 12.40
C CYS A 94 16.21 -0.12 10.95
N ALA A 95 15.64 1.07 10.75
CA ALA A 95 15.58 1.70 9.45
C ALA A 95 16.98 2.03 8.87
N SER A 96 17.98 2.28 9.72
CA SER A 96 19.37 2.46 9.26
C SER A 96 19.99 1.18 8.68
N CYS A 97 19.63 -0.01 9.16
CA CYS A 97 20.03 -1.28 8.52
C CYS A 97 19.44 -1.39 7.10
N ALA A 98 18.15 -1.06 6.95
CA ALA A 98 17.49 -1.08 5.65
C ALA A 98 18.07 -0.04 4.68
N ALA A 99 18.33 1.18 5.14
CA ALA A 99 18.96 2.23 4.36
C ALA A 99 20.38 1.84 3.89
N LEU A 100 21.15 1.17 4.73
CA LEU A 100 22.48 0.67 4.40
C LEU A 100 22.46 -0.41 3.29
N ILE A 101 21.53 -1.36 3.40
CA ILE A 101 21.34 -2.40 2.37
C ILE A 101 20.87 -1.76 1.07
N GLU A 102 19.91 -0.83 1.12
CA GLU A 102 19.47 -0.07 -0.06
C GLU A 102 20.62 0.68 -0.72
N ASP A 103 21.42 1.42 0.04
CA ASP A 103 22.50 2.24 -0.52
C ASP A 103 23.58 1.40 -1.19
N HIS A 104 23.88 0.22 -0.66
CA HIS A 104 24.79 -0.74 -1.32
C HIS A 104 24.17 -1.32 -2.58
N LEU A 105 22.92 -1.80 -2.51
CA LEU A 105 22.25 -2.40 -3.66
C LEU A 105 21.95 -1.39 -4.78
N LYS A 106 21.70 -0.11 -4.47
CA LYS A 106 21.54 0.96 -5.48
C LYS A 106 22.81 1.23 -6.28
N LYS A 107 23.99 0.95 -5.71
CA LYS A 107 25.29 1.16 -6.37
C LYS A 107 25.68 0.01 -7.30
N GLU A 108 24.98 -1.12 -7.19
CA GLU A 108 25.24 -2.30 -8.02
C GLU A 108 24.66 -2.13 -9.43
N LYS A 109 25.49 -2.44 -10.44
CA LYS A 109 25.06 -2.37 -11.84
C LYS A 109 23.98 -3.42 -12.11
N GLY A 110 22.84 -2.98 -12.65
CA GLY A 110 21.72 -3.85 -13.02
C GLY A 110 20.53 -3.84 -12.05
N ILE A 111 20.61 -3.11 -10.94
CA ILE A 111 19.46 -2.85 -10.06
C ILE A 111 18.90 -1.46 -10.40
N LYS A 112 17.69 -1.43 -10.98
CA LYS A 112 16.98 -0.20 -11.34
C LYS A 112 16.40 0.50 -10.13
N SER A 113 15.73 -0.27 -9.26
CA SER A 113 15.21 0.24 -8.01
C SER A 113 15.31 -0.83 -6.92
N VAL A 114 15.61 -0.38 -5.70
CA VAL A 114 15.59 -1.22 -4.51
C VAL A 114 14.86 -0.47 -3.41
N ASN A 115 13.93 -1.17 -2.78
CA ASN A 115 13.28 -0.74 -1.56
C ASN A 115 13.42 -1.85 -0.53
N VAL A 116 14.14 -1.56 0.56
CA VAL A 116 14.28 -2.47 1.69
C VAL A 116 13.41 -1.93 2.81
N ASN A 117 12.45 -2.76 3.20
CA ASN A 117 11.54 -2.45 4.26
C ASN A 117 11.86 -3.27 5.50
N PHE A 118 12.31 -2.57 6.53
CA PHE A 118 12.61 -3.17 7.81
C PHE A 118 11.37 -3.72 8.53
N ALA A 119 10.21 -3.09 8.39
CA ALA A 119 9.00 -3.53 9.08
C ALA A 119 8.44 -4.84 8.50
N THR A 120 8.55 -5.03 7.18
CA THR A 120 8.11 -6.26 6.52
C THR A 120 9.24 -7.30 6.36
N GLU A 121 10.48 -6.96 6.71
CA GLU A 121 11.67 -7.79 6.50
C GLU A 121 11.88 -8.18 5.02
N LYS A 122 11.47 -7.32 4.09
CA LYS A 122 11.49 -7.61 2.66
C LYS A 122 12.29 -6.56 1.89
N ALA A 123 13.01 -7.01 0.88
CA ALA A 123 13.63 -6.20 -0.15
C ALA A 123 12.88 -6.41 -1.47
N TYR A 124 12.30 -5.31 -1.96
CA TYR A 124 11.65 -5.23 -3.26
C TYR A 124 12.67 -4.71 -4.26
N LEU A 125 12.99 -5.53 -5.24
CA LEU A 125 14.02 -5.28 -6.24
C LEU A 125 13.37 -5.20 -7.61
N GLU A 126 13.79 -4.21 -8.38
CA GLU A 126 13.51 -4.10 -9.80
C GLU A 126 14.84 -4.12 -10.55
N PHE A 127 15.02 -5.12 -11.40
CA PHE A 127 16.22 -5.28 -12.20
C PHE A 127 16.05 -4.57 -13.55
N ASP A 128 17.16 -4.05 -14.07
CA ASP A 128 17.21 -3.57 -15.44
C ASP A 128 17.07 -4.74 -16.43
N THR A 129 16.43 -4.46 -17.57
CA THR A 129 16.08 -5.43 -18.62
C THR A 129 17.29 -6.15 -19.23
N THR A 130 18.51 -5.69 -18.96
CA THR A 130 19.81 -6.16 -19.49
C THR A 130 20.78 -6.68 -18.42
N SER A 131 20.37 -6.81 -17.15
CA SER A 131 21.30 -7.01 -16.03
C SER A 131 21.96 -8.40 -15.94
N GLU A 132 23.28 -8.44 -15.69
CA GLU A 132 24.07 -9.65 -15.36
C GLU A 132 23.93 -10.11 -13.89
N ILE A 133 23.39 -9.28 -13.00
CA ILE A 133 23.32 -9.59 -11.57
C ILE A 133 22.16 -10.55 -11.27
N SER A 134 22.49 -11.77 -10.84
CA SER A 134 21.51 -12.77 -10.44
C SER A 134 20.97 -12.51 -9.04
N ILE A 135 19.81 -13.08 -8.71
CA ILE A 135 19.22 -13.05 -7.35
C ILE A 135 20.22 -13.61 -6.32
N ALA A 136 20.98 -14.64 -6.68
CA ALA A 136 22.05 -15.18 -5.85
C ALA A 136 23.21 -14.19 -5.63
N GLY A 137 23.51 -13.34 -6.63
CA GLY A 137 24.46 -12.24 -6.49
C GLY A 137 23.99 -11.21 -5.46
N VAL A 138 22.71 -10.83 -5.52
CA VAL A 138 22.09 -9.91 -4.54
C VAL A 138 22.12 -10.51 -3.13
N GLN A 139 21.81 -11.81 -2.98
CA GLN A 139 21.89 -12.50 -1.69
C GLN A 139 23.30 -12.45 -1.10
N LYS A 140 24.34 -12.71 -1.91
CA LYS A 140 25.74 -12.64 -1.45
C LYS A 140 26.13 -11.24 -0.97
N ILE A 141 25.62 -10.19 -1.60
CA ILE A 141 25.89 -8.81 -1.16
C ILE A 141 25.26 -8.56 0.21
N ILE A 142 24.00 -8.97 0.38
CA ILE A 142 23.27 -8.87 1.65
C ILE A 142 23.98 -9.69 2.77
N GLU A 143 24.50 -10.87 2.44
CA GLU A 143 25.30 -11.71 3.35
C GLU A 143 26.63 -11.08 3.74
N LYS A 144 27.34 -10.44 2.81
CA LYS A 144 28.56 -9.67 3.13
C LYS A 144 28.27 -8.53 4.11
N LEU A 145 27.12 -7.88 3.97
CA LEU A 145 26.62 -6.86 4.91
C LEU A 145 26.17 -7.48 6.26
N GLY A 146 26.17 -8.80 6.40
CA GLY A 146 25.91 -9.52 7.66
C GLY A 146 24.44 -9.87 7.90
N TYR A 147 23.61 -9.79 6.87
CA TYR A 147 22.19 -10.15 6.92
C TYR A 147 21.97 -11.45 6.15
N LYS A 148 20.88 -12.19 6.42
CA LYS A 148 20.52 -13.37 5.63
C LYS A 148 19.45 -13.00 4.63
N ALA A 149 19.54 -13.47 3.38
CA ALA A 149 18.53 -13.22 2.35
C ALA A 149 18.03 -14.52 1.71
N SER A 150 16.72 -14.64 1.52
CA SER A 150 16.10 -15.76 0.82
C SER A 150 15.03 -15.26 -0.16
N GLU A 151 14.87 -15.97 -1.29
CA GLU A 151 13.90 -15.60 -2.32
C GLU A 151 12.47 -15.99 -1.92
N GLU A 152 11.53 -15.07 -2.12
CA GLU A 152 10.11 -15.30 -1.87
C GLU A 152 9.40 -15.55 -3.21
N THR A 153 8.93 -16.78 -3.42
CA THR A 153 8.17 -17.15 -4.62
C THR A 153 6.69 -16.90 -4.39
N LEU A 154 6.13 -15.89 -5.06
CA LEU A 154 4.70 -15.59 -5.06
C LEU A 154 3.91 -16.80 -5.61
N GLY A 155 3.16 -17.47 -4.73
CA GLY A 155 2.24 -18.56 -5.11
C GLY A 155 2.38 -19.88 -4.34
N THR A 156 3.26 -20.00 -3.34
CA THR A 156 3.44 -21.25 -2.57
C THR A 156 3.08 -21.16 -1.09
N GLU A 157 2.16 -20.26 -0.69
CA GLU A 157 2.17 -19.77 0.71
C GLU A 157 1.34 -20.54 1.75
N MET A 158 0.24 -21.22 1.44
CA MET A 158 -0.60 -21.78 2.55
C MET A 158 -0.01 -22.97 3.34
N LYS A 159 1.22 -23.45 3.07
CA LYS A 159 1.93 -24.41 3.96
C LYS A 159 3.07 -23.77 4.76
N LYS A 160 3.48 -22.55 4.42
CA LYS A 160 4.55 -21.81 5.13
C LYS A 160 4.02 -20.82 6.19
N GLU A 161 2.72 -20.54 6.20
CA GLU A 161 2.11 -19.61 7.16
C GLU A 161 2.20 -20.07 8.62
N ASP A 162 2.06 -21.38 8.90
CA ASP A 162 2.19 -21.92 10.26
C ASP A 162 3.65 -21.92 10.76
N TYR A 163 4.61 -22.18 9.86
CA TYR A 163 6.05 -22.10 10.17
C TYR A 163 6.50 -20.66 10.46
N HIS A 164 6.03 -19.68 9.70
CA HIS A 164 6.39 -18.27 9.90
C HIS A 164 5.71 -17.63 11.11
N LYS A 165 4.56 -18.14 11.54
CA LYS A 165 3.93 -17.74 12.81
C LYS A 165 4.77 -18.20 13.99
N ALA A 166 5.20 -19.46 13.97
CA ALA A 166 6.09 -20.02 14.99
C ALA A 166 7.41 -19.25 15.08
N GLU A 167 8.04 -18.92 13.94
CA GLU A 167 9.32 -18.20 13.88
C GLU A 167 9.24 -16.77 14.50
N LYS A 168 8.19 -16.00 14.15
CA LYS A 168 7.98 -14.65 14.71
C LYS A 168 7.57 -14.68 16.18
N GLU A 169 6.74 -15.64 16.60
CA GLU A 169 6.37 -15.82 18.00
C GLU A 169 7.58 -16.24 18.84
N GLU A 170 8.44 -17.12 18.30
CA GLU A 170 9.69 -17.54 18.92
C GLU A 170 10.65 -16.36 19.09
N GLU A 171 10.76 -15.47 18.10
CA GLU A 171 11.57 -14.25 18.20
C GLU A 171 11.05 -13.29 19.29
N ILE A 172 9.73 -13.05 19.34
CA ILE A 172 9.12 -12.22 20.39
C ILE A 172 9.36 -12.84 21.77
N GLN A 173 9.24 -14.17 21.90
CA GLN A 173 9.53 -14.86 23.16
C GLN A 173 11.02 -14.78 23.54
N LYS A 174 11.93 -14.87 22.57
CA LYS A 174 13.36 -14.69 22.80
C LYS A 174 13.66 -13.28 23.33
N LEU A 175 13.11 -12.25 22.70
CA LEU A 175 13.27 -10.86 23.13
C LEU A 175 12.62 -10.59 24.50
N LYS A 176 11.47 -11.20 24.78
CA LYS A 176 10.82 -11.14 26.09
C LYS A 176 11.69 -11.77 27.17
N LYS A 177 12.23 -12.98 26.93
CA LYS A 177 13.16 -13.66 27.84
C LYS A 177 14.41 -12.83 28.06
N GLN A 178 15.00 -12.26 27.00
CA GLN A 178 16.14 -11.36 27.09
C GLN A 178 15.82 -10.16 27.99
N PHE A 179 14.72 -9.45 27.74
CA PHE A 179 14.30 -8.31 28.56
C PHE A 179 14.12 -8.69 30.04
N ILE A 180 13.37 -9.77 30.32
CA ILE A 180 13.14 -10.24 31.69
C ILE A 180 14.47 -10.58 32.37
N LEU A 181 15.37 -11.28 31.67
CA LEU A 181 16.68 -11.64 32.21
C LEU A 181 17.50 -10.39 32.52
N THR A 182 17.61 -9.45 31.58
CA THR A 182 18.33 -8.18 31.81
C THR A 182 17.74 -7.38 32.95
N LEU A 183 16.40 -7.35 33.06
CA LEU A 183 15.72 -6.63 34.14
C LEU A 183 16.02 -7.26 35.49
N ILE A 184 15.91 -8.59 35.62
CA ILE A 184 16.17 -9.30 36.89
C ILE A 184 17.58 -9.02 37.39
N PHE A 185 18.59 -9.03 36.52
CA PHE A 185 19.99 -8.81 36.91
C PHE A 185 20.36 -7.34 37.07
N ALA A 186 19.66 -6.41 36.42
CA ALA A 186 19.86 -4.98 36.62
C ALA A 186 19.10 -4.41 37.82
N LEU A 187 18.01 -5.06 38.26
CA LEU A 187 17.16 -4.58 39.35
C LEU A 187 17.93 -4.41 40.68
N PRO A 188 18.81 -5.35 41.09
CA PRO A 188 19.65 -5.14 42.27
C PRO A 188 20.55 -3.91 42.16
N LEU A 189 21.13 -3.63 40.97
CA LEU A 189 21.97 -2.45 40.74
C LEU A 189 21.19 -1.14 40.96
N GLY A 190 19.92 -1.10 40.57
CA GLY A 190 19.08 0.07 40.81
C GLY A 190 18.58 0.18 42.24
N ILE A 191 18.32 -0.94 42.92
CA ILE A 191 18.01 -0.94 44.36
C ILE A 191 19.20 -0.41 45.14
N GLU A 192 20.42 -0.77 44.75
CA GLU A 192 21.63 -0.27 45.37
C GLU A 192 21.79 1.24 45.14
N MET A 193 21.67 1.70 43.89
CA MET A 193 21.75 3.12 43.53
C MET A 193 20.69 4.00 44.23
N MET A 194 19.47 3.49 44.43
CA MET A 194 18.34 4.26 44.97
C MET A 194 18.00 3.92 46.43
N GLY A 195 18.58 2.86 46.99
CA GLY A 195 18.19 2.27 48.26
C GLY A 195 18.39 3.22 49.42
N GLU A 196 19.55 3.88 49.46
CA GLU A 196 19.89 4.86 50.49
C GLU A 196 18.97 6.08 50.45
N TYR A 197 18.60 6.55 49.24
CA TYR A 197 17.66 7.65 49.05
C TYR A 197 16.23 7.33 49.54
N VAL A 198 15.88 6.04 49.62
CA VAL A 198 14.57 5.55 50.07
C VAL A 198 14.64 5.01 51.52
N GLY A 199 15.80 5.10 52.18
CA GLY A 199 16.00 4.65 53.57
C GLY A 199 16.13 3.14 53.75
N LEU A 200 16.39 2.39 52.68
CA LEU A 200 16.68 0.96 52.72
C LEU A 200 18.14 0.77 53.15
N LYS A 201 18.36 0.07 54.28
CA LYS A 201 19.71 -0.34 54.69
C LYS A 201 20.08 -1.63 53.97
N MET A 202 21.21 -1.59 53.27
CA MET A 202 21.71 -2.76 52.58
C MET A 202 22.31 -3.75 53.61
N PRO A 203 22.18 -5.07 53.40
CA PRO A 203 22.88 -6.06 54.20
C PRO A 203 24.40 -5.89 54.06
N ASN A 204 25.16 -5.97 55.17
CA ASN A 204 26.62 -5.79 55.18
C ASN A 204 27.38 -6.66 54.15
N LEU A 205 26.89 -7.86 53.85
CA LEU A 205 27.49 -8.75 52.85
C LEU A 205 27.51 -8.13 51.43
N ILE A 206 26.50 -7.30 51.12
CA ILE A 206 26.37 -6.60 49.83
C ILE A 206 27.29 -5.38 49.82
N GLU A 207 27.33 -4.60 50.91
CA GLU A 207 28.22 -3.43 51.05
C GLU A 207 29.70 -3.82 50.97
N GLU A 208 30.11 -4.93 51.58
CA GLU A 208 31.51 -5.39 51.56
C GLU A 208 31.97 -5.93 50.19
N ASN A 209 31.03 -6.41 49.36
CA ASN A 209 31.34 -7.05 48.06
C ASN A 209 30.76 -6.30 46.87
N GLU A 210 30.35 -5.06 47.10
CA GLU A 210 29.52 -4.26 46.20
C GLU A 210 30.10 -4.19 44.78
N PHE A 211 31.37 -3.80 44.65
CA PHE A 211 32.06 -3.72 43.36
C PHE A 211 32.04 -5.04 42.58
N PHE A 212 32.29 -6.17 43.26
CA PHE A 212 32.29 -7.49 42.62
C PHE A 212 30.88 -7.91 42.19
N ILE A 213 29.87 -7.60 43.00
CA ILE A 213 28.47 -7.83 42.69
C ILE A 213 28.09 -7.02 41.45
N GLN A 214 28.44 -5.73 41.39
CA GLN A 214 28.17 -4.86 40.25
C GLN A 214 28.81 -5.37 38.95
N VAL A 215 30.08 -5.80 39.00
CA VAL A 215 30.79 -6.39 37.85
C VAL A 215 30.06 -7.63 37.36
N VAL A 216 29.72 -8.56 38.26
CA VAL A 216 29.08 -9.84 37.89
C VAL A 216 27.70 -9.59 37.30
N LEU A 217 26.85 -8.80 37.97
CA LEU A 217 25.50 -8.49 37.50
C LEU A 217 25.52 -7.81 36.13
N THR A 218 26.38 -6.81 35.95
CA THR A 218 26.50 -6.09 34.67
C THR A 218 27.04 -6.99 33.57
N THR A 219 27.99 -7.88 33.88
CA THR A 219 28.48 -8.88 32.93
C THR A 219 27.36 -9.82 32.47
N VAL A 220 26.51 -10.28 33.40
CA VAL A 220 25.36 -11.14 33.05
C VAL A 220 24.37 -10.39 32.16
N VAL A 221 24.11 -9.11 32.43
CA VAL A 221 23.25 -8.25 31.57
C VAL A 221 23.85 -8.10 30.17
N ILE A 222 25.16 -7.91 30.05
CA ILE A 222 25.88 -7.84 28.77
C ILE A 222 25.79 -9.17 28.01
N ILE A 223 25.99 -10.30 28.68
CA ILE A 223 25.88 -11.63 28.09
C ILE A 223 24.46 -11.88 27.58
N ALA A 224 23.45 -11.55 28.39
CA ALA A 224 22.04 -11.63 28.00
C ALA A 224 21.73 -10.78 26.75
N SER A 225 22.42 -9.66 26.59
CA SER A 225 22.27 -8.72 25.47
C SER A 225 23.38 -8.79 24.43
N PHE A 226 24.16 -9.86 24.39
CA PHE A 226 25.39 -9.92 23.58
C PHE A 226 25.13 -9.76 22.08
N ASP A 227 23.95 -10.14 21.61
CA ASP A 227 23.51 -9.90 20.22
C ASP A 227 23.56 -8.41 19.85
N ILE A 228 23.30 -7.50 20.80
CA ILE A 228 23.40 -6.04 20.60
C ILE A 228 24.86 -5.60 20.45
N TRP A 229 25.73 -6.04 21.37
CA TRP A 229 27.16 -5.76 21.33
C TRP A 229 27.83 -6.27 20.05
N ARG A 230 27.53 -7.52 19.68
CA ARG A 230 28.07 -8.16 18.48
C ARG A 230 27.71 -7.38 17.21
N ARG A 231 26.48 -6.87 17.12
CA ARG A 231 26.05 -6.05 15.97
C ARG A 231 26.72 -4.69 15.95
N GLY A 232 26.73 -3.97 17.08
CA GLY A 232 27.37 -2.66 17.20
C GLY A 232 28.84 -2.71 16.82
N PHE A 233 29.59 -3.65 17.39
CA PHE A 233 31.00 -3.87 17.09
C PHE A 233 31.26 -4.14 15.60
N LYS A 234 30.50 -5.06 14.99
CA LYS A 234 30.62 -5.35 13.55
C LYS A 234 30.34 -4.13 12.67
N SER A 235 29.38 -3.30 13.06
CA SER A 235 28.96 -2.12 12.31
C SER A 235 30.05 -1.04 12.29
N ILE A 236 30.78 -0.88 13.41
CA ILE A 236 31.92 0.04 13.52
C ILE A 236 33.08 -0.43 12.63
N ILE A 237 33.44 -1.72 12.72
CA ILE A 237 34.53 -2.29 11.90
C ILE A 237 34.25 -2.15 10.40
N ARG A 238 32.97 -2.24 10.02
CA ARG A 238 32.54 -2.12 8.63
C ARG A 238 32.36 -0.68 8.16
N LEU A 239 32.77 0.31 8.95
CA LEU A 239 32.65 1.75 8.67
C LEU A 239 31.22 2.19 8.38
N SER A 240 30.26 1.54 9.03
CA SER A 240 28.84 1.82 8.89
C SER A 240 28.17 2.00 10.25
N PRO A 241 28.54 3.04 11.03
CA PRO A 241 28.00 3.23 12.38
C PRO A 241 26.49 3.47 12.35
N ASN A 242 25.79 2.86 13.30
CA ASN A 242 24.34 2.92 13.46
C ASN A 242 23.95 2.98 14.96
N MET A 243 22.67 2.86 15.28
CA MET A 243 22.21 2.92 16.68
C MET A 243 22.85 1.83 17.56
N ASP A 244 22.98 0.59 17.07
CA ASP A 244 23.65 -0.49 17.82
C ASP A 244 25.14 -0.16 18.07
N SER A 245 25.77 0.64 17.21
CA SER A 245 27.16 1.12 17.38
C SER A 245 27.29 2.09 18.55
N LEU A 246 26.37 3.07 18.64
CA LEU A 246 26.32 4.01 19.77
C LEU A 246 26.15 3.26 21.09
N ILE A 247 25.19 2.34 21.13
CA ILE A 247 24.89 1.53 22.31
C ILE A 247 26.13 0.72 22.73
N PHE A 248 26.79 0.07 21.76
CA PHE A 248 28.00 -0.69 22.03
C PHE A 248 29.10 0.19 22.60
N VAL A 249 29.42 1.33 21.98
CA VAL A 249 30.47 2.23 22.47
C VAL A 249 30.13 2.74 23.88
N SER A 250 28.92 3.24 24.10
CA SER A 250 28.52 3.79 25.40
C SER A 250 28.59 2.74 26.52
N THR A 251 28.04 1.55 26.28
CA THR A 251 28.00 0.50 27.31
C THR A 251 29.34 -0.20 27.49
N ALA A 252 30.14 -0.37 26.43
CA ALA A 252 31.49 -0.92 26.55
C ALA A 252 32.41 0.05 27.28
N VAL A 253 32.39 1.35 26.95
CA VAL A 253 33.21 2.36 27.64
C VAL A 253 32.81 2.43 29.12
N ALA A 254 31.52 2.52 29.44
CA ALA A 254 31.05 2.53 30.82
C ALA A 254 31.47 1.28 31.59
N TYR A 255 31.30 0.08 31.01
CA TYR A 255 31.66 -1.18 31.66
C TYR A 255 33.17 -1.34 31.88
N PHE A 256 33.98 -1.18 30.81
CA PHE A 256 35.42 -1.40 30.91
C PHE A 256 36.11 -0.32 31.75
N TYR A 257 35.65 0.93 31.66
CA TYR A 257 36.14 1.98 32.54
C TYR A 257 35.87 1.63 34.01
N SER A 258 34.63 1.28 34.34
CA SER A 258 34.25 0.94 35.73
C SER A 258 35.01 -0.28 36.25
N ALA A 259 35.16 -1.32 35.43
CA ALA A 259 35.89 -2.53 35.81
C ALA A 259 37.38 -2.31 36.00
N ILE A 260 38.04 -1.57 35.10
CA ILE A 260 39.49 -1.35 35.15
C ILE A 260 39.84 -0.30 36.20
N TYR A 261 39.16 0.86 36.16
CA TYR A 261 39.45 1.96 37.07
C TYR A 261 39.05 1.63 38.51
N GLY A 262 37.87 1.04 38.71
CA GLY A 262 37.46 0.60 40.05
C GLY A 262 38.40 -0.47 40.62
N ALA A 263 38.86 -1.42 39.81
CA ALA A 263 39.87 -2.39 40.26
C ALA A 263 41.18 -1.71 40.66
N ILE A 264 41.68 -0.75 39.86
CA ILE A 264 42.91 -0.01 40.18
C ILE A 264 42.78 0.73 41.52
N LEU A 265 41.63 1.39 41.77
CA LEU A 265 41.39 2.11 43.02
C LEU A 265 41.31 1.17 44.23
N ILE A 266 40.62 0.04 44.10
CA ILE A 266 40.49 -0.98 45.17
C ILE A 266 41.86 -1.59 45.49
N PHE A 267 42.63 -2.01 44.48
CA PHE A 267 43.98 -2.53 44.69
C PHE A 267 44.97 -1.46 45.15
N GLY A 268 44.67 -0.18 44.90
CA GLY A 268 45.39 0.98 45.42
C GLY A 268 45.04 1.36 46.85
N GLY A 269 44.13 0.64 47.51
CA GLY A 269 43.75 0.87 48.91
C GLY A 269 42.77 2.03 49.13
N VAL A 270 42.06 2.46 48.09
CA VAL A 270 41.03 3.51 48.18
C VAL A 270 39.73 2.93 48.75
N GLU A 271 39.04 3.69 49.59
CA GLU A 271 37.78 3.27 50.22
C GLU A 271 36.68 2.98 49.18
N LEU A 272 35.89 1.93 49.44
CA LEU A 272 34.80 1.45 48.56
C LEU A 272 33.76 2.54 48.26
N GLU A 273 33.48 3.43 49.22
CA GLU A 273 32.52 4.53 49.05
C GLU A 273 32.95 5.53 47.96
N TYR A 274 34.26 5.80 47.84
CA TYR A 274 34.77 6.63 46.75
C TYR A 274 34.69 5.89 45.41
N VAL A 275 34.96 4.58 45.42
CA VAL A 275 34.89 3.74 44.21
C VAL A 275 33.47 3.67 43.67
N HIS A 276 32.45 3.57 44.55
CA HIS A 276 31.03 3.61 44.18
C HIS A 276 30.68 4.86 43.35
N ASN A 277 31.17 6.03 43.77
CA ASN A 277 30.84 7.31 43.14
C ASN A 277 31.50 7.53 41.76
N VAL A 278 32.46 6.67 41.37
CA VAL A 278 33.22 6.83 40.12
C VAL A 278 33.04 5.67 39.15
N VAL A 279 32.20 4.68 39.46
CA VAL A 279 31.83 3.59 38.57
C VAL A 279 30.45 3.85 37.93
N TYR A 280 30.21 3.22 36.78
CA TYR A 280 29.04 3.42 35.91
C TYR A 280 28.45 2.08 35.43
N PHE A 281 28.50 1.05 36.28
CA PHE A 281 27.98 -0.28 35.97
C PHE A 281 26.46 -0.27 35.79
N GLU A 282 25.76 0.47 36.65
CA GLU A 282 24.33 0.73 36.60
C GLU A 282 23.93 1.38 35.28
N SER A 283 24.67 2.40 34.83
CA SER A 283 24.44 3.07 33.56
C SER A 283 24.54 2.08 32.40
N ALA A 284 25.61 1.28 32.35
CA ALA A 284 25.80 0.26 31.31
C ALA A 284 24.67 -0.79 31.30
N ALA A 285 24.25 -1.26 32.47
CA ALA A 285 23.20 -2.27 32.61
C ALA A 285 21.82 -1.74 32.22
N TYR A 286 21.41 -0.59 32.75
CA TYR A 286 20.07 -0.02 32.51
C TYR A 286 19.87 0.42 31.06
N ILE A 287 20.92 0.90 30.38
CA ILE A 287 20.86 1.16 28.93
C ILE A 287 20.45 -0.12 28.18
N LEU A 288 21.10 -1.26 28.48
CA LEU A 288 20.78 -2.54 27.84
C LEU A 288 19.39 -3.05 28.20
N VAL A 289 18.90 -2.79 29.42
CA VAL A 289 17.52 -3.10 29.84
C VAL A 289 16.51 -2.31 29.00
N PHE A 290 16.66 -0.98 28.92
CA PHE A 290 15.73 -0.13 28.18
C PHE A 290 15.73 -0.43 26.69
N ILE A 291 16.88 -0.76 26.11
CA ILE A 291 16.97 -1.14 24.70
C ILE A 291 16.36 -2.52 24.47
N SER A 292 16.57 -3.47 25.38
CA SER A 292 15.94 -4.80 25.31
C SER A 292 14.41 -4.68 25.43
N LEU A 293 13.92 -3.81 26.31
CA LEU A 293 12.50 -3.45 26.40
C LEU A 293 12.00 -2.83 25.10
N GLY A 294 12.72 -1.85 24.55
CA GLY A 294 12.39 -1.19 23.29
C GLY A 294 12.27 -2.18 22.13
N LYS A 295 13.26 -3.08 21.97
CA LYS A 295 13.25 -4.14 20.95
C LYS A 295 12.11 -5.15 21.15
N TYR A 296 11.78 -5.48 22.39
CA TYR A 296 10.63 -6.34 22.70
C TYR A 296 9.28 -5.66 22.34
N LEU A 297 9.09 -4.40 22.74
CA LEU A 297 7.90 -3.62 22.42
C LEU A 297 7.75 -3.42 20.90
N GLU A 298 8.86 -3.16 20.22
CA GLU A 298 8.92 -3.05 18.77
C GLU A 298 8.46 -4.35 18.08
N ALA A 299 9.07 -5.49 18.43
CA ALA A 299 8.72 -6.78 17.85
C ALA A 299 7.25 -7.15 18.10
N THR A 300 6.76 -6.88 19.31
CA THR A 300 5.35 -7.09 19.68
C THR A 300 4.41 -6.24 18.84
N THR A 301 4.74 -4.96 18.64
CA THR A 301 3.91 -4.01 17.89
C THR A 301 3.84 -4.38 16.40
N LYS A 302 4.99 -4.73 15.80
CA LYS A 302 5.06 -5.26 14.41
C LYS A 302 4.30 -6.56 14.24
N GLY A 303 4.36 -7.45 15.23
CA GLY A 303 3.62 -8.71 15.26
C GLY A 303 2.11 -8.49 15.16
N LYS A 304 1.56 -7.60 16.01
CA LYS A 304 0.13 -7.25 16.02
C LYS A 304 -0.34 -6.64 14.70
N THR A 305 0.47 -5.80 14.06
CA THR A 305 0.07 -5.18 12.79
C THR A 305 0.09 -6.19 11.63
N SER A 306 1.02 -7.16 11.64
CA SER A 306 1.00 -8.28 10.69
C SER A 306 -0.26 -9.14 10.84
N GLU A 307 -0.84 -9.21 12.04
CA GLU A 307 -2.07 -9.94 12.34
C GLU A 307 -3.31 -9.34 11.66
N ALA A 308 -3.36 -8.01 11.48
CA ALA A 308 -4.48 -7.35 10.81
C ALA A 308 -4.61 -7.75 9.33
N ILE A 309 -3.48 -7.93 8.63
CA ILE A 309 -3.46 -8.46 7.25
C ILE A 309 -3.78 -9.96 7.25
N LYS A 310 -3.29 -10.72 8.25
CA LYS A 310 -3.67 -12.12 8.40
C LYS A 310 -5.16 -12.30 8.60
N LYS A 311 -5.85 -11.36 9.26
CA LYS A 311 -7.32 -11.39 9.34
C LYS A 311 -7.98 -11.26 7.97
N LEU A 312 -7.38 -10.52 7.03
CA LEU A 312 -7.82 -10.47 5.63
C LEU A 312 -7.50 -11.79 4.90
N ILE A 313 -6.30 -12.36 5.08
CA ILE A 313 -5.93 -13.66 4.46
C ILE A 313 -6.80 -14.81 4.99
N GLY A 314 -7.10 -14.81 6.29
CA GLY A 314 -7.98 -15.78 6.95
C GLY A 314 -9.45 -15.69 6.51
N LEU A 315 -9.82 -14.70 5.68
CA LEU A 315 -11.10 -14.68 4.99
C LEU A 315 -11.16 -15.74 3.89
N GLN A 316 -10.03 -16.19 3.34
CA GLN A 316 -10.04 -17.21 2.29
C GLN A 316 -10.23 -18.61 2.89
N PRO A 317 -11.25 -19.39 2.45
CA PRO A 317 -11.38 -20.78 2.86
C PRO A 317 -10.30 -21.67 2.24
N LYS A 318 -9.93 -22.75 2.95
CA LYS A 318 -8.89 -23.70 2.50
C LYS A 318 -9.40 -24.73 1.49
N GLU A 319 -10.71 -24.93 1.46
CA GLU A 319 -11.40 -25.95 0.67
C GLU A 319 -12.60 -25.33 -0.05
N ALA A 320 -12.98 -25.93 -1.18
CA ALA A 320 -14.18 -25.58 -1.93
C ALA A 320 -14.96 -26.86 -2.27
N THR A 321 -16.29 -26.75 -2.32
CA THR A 321 -17.17 -27.85 -2.77
C THR A 321 -17.46 -27.64 -4.25
N VAL A 322 -16.90 -28.49 -5.11
CA VAL A 322 -17.09 -28.44 -6.57
C VAL A 322 -18.11 -29.51 -6.98
N ILE A 323 -18.98 -29.18 -7.94
CA ILE A 323 -19.92 -30.10 -8.56
C ILE A 323 -19.34 -30.56 -9.90
N ASN A 324 -18.94 -31.83 -9.98
CA ASN A 324 -18.52 -32.50 -11.22
C ASN A 324 -19.48 -33.65 -11.51
N ASP A 325 -20.05 -33.70 -12.71
CA ASP A 325 -21.00 -34.74 -13.15
C ASP A 325 -22.15 -35.02 -12.17
N GLY A 326 -22.62 -33.96 -11.48
CA GLY A 326 -23.70 -34.04 -10.50
C GLY A 326 -23.29 -34.56 -9.11
N GLN A 327 -22.01 -34.90 -8.89
CA GLN A 327 -21.47 -35.27 -7.59
C GLN A 327 -20.73 -34.09 -6.92
N GLU A 328 -20.97 -33.92 -5.63
CA GLU A 328 -20.28 -32.92 -4.81
C GLU A 328 -18.95 -33.48 -4.30
N THR A 329 -17.85 -32.82 -4.66
CA THR A 329 -16.51 -33.20 -4.22
C THR A 329 -15.85 -32.03 -3.51
N LYS A 330 -15.31 -32.27 -2.31
CA LYS A 330 -14.56 -31.26 -1.57
C LYS A 330 -13.10 -31.31 -2.00
N ILE A 331 -12.60 -30.22 -2.59
CA ILE A 331 -11.23 -30.12 -3.10
C ILE A 331 -10.49 -28.98 -2.43
N SER A 332 -9.16 -28.98 -2.53
CA SER A 332 -8.37 -27.85 -2.08
C SER A 332 -8.68 -26.62 -2.93
N ILE A 333 -8.68 -25.43 -2.32
CA ILE A 333 -8.85 -24.15 -3.04
C ILE A 333 -7.86 -23.96 -4.19
N ARG A 334 -6.70 -24.64 -4.13
CA ARG A 334 -5.63 -24.60 -5.14
C ARG A 334 -5.94 -25.42 -6.39
N GLU A 335 -6.84 -26.38 -6.28
CA GLU A 335 -7.23 -27.29 -7.36
C GLU A 335 -8.41 -26.76 -8.16
N VAL A 336 -9.11 -25.74 -7.64
CA VAL A 336 -10.22 -25.05 -8.29
C VAL A 336 -9.75 -24.35 -9.56
N LYS A 337 -10.44 -24.59 -10.66
CA LYS A 337 -10.17 -24.01 -11.98
C LYS A 337 -11.27 -23.04 -12.39
N VAL A 338 -10.92 -22.13 -13.30
CA VAL A 338 -11.91 -21.28 -13.96
C VAL A 338 -12.89 -22.17 -14.73
N GLY A 339 -14.18 -21.93 -14.54
CA GLY A 339 -15.26 -22.72 -15.13
C GLY A 339 -15.86 -23.78 -14.19
N ASP A 340 -15.19 -24.13 -13.08
CA ASP A 340 -15.74 -25.06 -12.09
C ASP A 340 -17.05 -24.52 -11.49
N ILE A 341 -18.00 -25.42 -11.24
CA ILE A 341 -19.27 -25.09 -10.57
C ILE A 341 -19.08 -25.33 -9.08
N ILE A 342 -19.24 -24.28 -8.28
CA ILE A 342 -19.01 -24.31 -6.84
C ILE A 342 -20.34 -24.19 -6.11
N LEU A 343 -20.55 -25.06 -5.13
CA LEU A 343 -21.68 -25.03 -4.21
C LEU A 343 -21.28 -24.35 -2.90
N VAL A 344 -22.05 -23.35 -2.49
CA VAL A 344 -21.87 -22.67 -1.20
C VAL A 344 -23.17 -22.69 -0.42
N ARG A 345 -23.10 -23.20 0.82
CA ARG A 345 -24.24 -23.29 1.73
C ARG A 345 -24.37 -22.04 2.62
N PRO A 346 -25.53 -21.84 3.27
CA PRO A 346 -25.69 -20.79 4.26
C PRO A 346 -24.64 -20.88 5.36
N GLY A 347 -24.01 -19.76 5.70
CA GLY A 347 -22.92 -19.65 6.67
C GLY A 347 -21.52 -19.97 6.12
N GLU A 348 -21.40 -20.53 4.91
CA GLU A 348 -20.11 -20.81 4.28
C GLU A 348 -19.50 -19.55 3.64
N LYS A 349 -18.17 -19.53 3.58
CA LYS A 349 -17.42 -18.49 2.87
C LYS A 349 -17.35 -18.83 1.39
N ILE A 350 -17.52 -17.82 0.55
CA ILE A 350 -17.37 -17.95 -0.90
C ILE A 350 -15.88 -18.15 -1.21
N PRO A 351 -15.47 -19.26 -1.85
CA PRO A 351 -14.06 -19.62 -1.97
C PRO A 351 -13.27 -18.82 -3.01
N VAL A 352 -13.86 -18.52 -4.15
CA VAL A 352 -13.27 -17.81 -5.29
C VAL A 352 -14.30 -16.87 -5.90
N ASP A 353 -13.87 -15.99 -6.80
CA ASP A 353 -14.81 -15.10 -7.49
C ASP A 353 -15.54 -15.85 -8.60
N GLY A 354 -16.80 -15.47 -8.85
CA GLY A 354 -17.58 -16.10 -9.89
C GLY A 354 -18.94 -15.46 -10.15
N VAL A 355 -19.75 -16.12 -10.97
CA VAL A 355 -21.10 -15.66 -11.34
C VAL A 355 -22.12 -16.72 -10.94
N VAL A 356 -23.18 -16.30 -10.23
CA VAL A 356 -24.26 -17.19 -9.78
C VAL A 356 -24.97 -17.78 -10.99
N ILE A 357 -25.11 -19.09 -11.02
CA ILE A 357 -25.82 -19.82 -12.08
C ILE A 357 -27.18 -20.37 -11.61
N ASP A 358 -27.34 -20.57 -10.29
CA ASP A 358 -28.53 -21.13 -9.66
C ASP A 358 -28.54 -20.81 -8.15
N GLY A 359 -29.73 -20.50 -7.61
CA GLY A 359 -29.95 -20.13 -6.21
C GLY A 359 -30.06 -18.62 -5.96
N TYR A 360 -30.63 -18.27 -4.81
CA TYR A 360 -30.83 -16.91 -4.31
C TYR A 360 -30.36 -16.82 -2.86
N SER A 361 -29.55 -15.80 -2.54
CA SER A 361 -29.08 -15.60 -1.17
C SER A 361 -28.60 -14.18 -0.90
N GLY A 362 -28.67 -13.76 0.36
CA GLY A 362 -27.96 -12.58 0.85
C GLY A 362 -26.49 -12.90 1.12
N VAL A 363 -25.58 -12.14 0.52
CA VAL A 363 -24.13 -12.27 0.70
C VAL A 363 -23.62 -11.08 1.52
N ASP A 364 -22.93 -11.39 2.62
CA ASP A 364 -22.28 -10.41 3.48
C ASP A 364 -20.90 -10.09 2.94
N GLU A 365 -20.83 -8.96 2.21
CA GLU A 365 -19.62 -8.44 1.59
C GLU A 365 -18.86 -7.46 2.51
N LYS A 366 -19.29 -7.27 3.77
CA LYS A 366 -18.75 -6.27 4.71
C LYS A 366 -17.24 -6.32 4.86
N ALA A 367 -16.66 -7.52 4.84
CA ALA A 367 -15.23 -7.70 5.01
C ALA A 367 -14.38 -7.11 3.86
N ILE A 368 -14.99 -6.89 2.71
CA ILE A 368 -14.33 -6.40 1.49
C ILE A 368 -14.84 -5.00 1.12
N THR A 369 -16.16 -4.80 1.12
CA THR A 369 -16.79 -3.52 0.73
C THR A 369 -16.95 -2.55 1.88
N GLY A 370 -16.91 -3.03 3.13
CA GLY A 370 -17.20 -2.24 4.33
C GLY A 370 -18.69 -2.00 4.59
N GLU A 371 -19.58 -2.37 3.65
CA GLU A 371 -21.02 -2.18 3.79
C GLU A 371 -21.62 -3.22 4.74
N SER A 372 -22.44 -2.78 5.70
CA SER A 372 -22.96 -3.67 6.76
C SER A 372 -24.24 -4.41 6.39
N ILE A 373 -24.85 -4.08 5.25
CA ILE A 373 -26.09 -4.71 4.78
C ILE A 373 -25.72 -5.81 3.77
N PRO A 374 -26.19 -7.06 3.96
CA PRO A 374 -26.00 -8.12 2.98
C PRO A 374 -26.58 -7.73 1.62
N VAL A 375 -25.82 -7.99 0.55
CA VAL A 375 -26.23 -7.75 -0.83
C VAL A 375 -26.97 -9.00 -1.33
N GLU A 376 -28.17 -8.82 -1.86
CA GLU A 376 -28.92 -9.93 -2.46
C GLU A 376 -28.27 -10.35 -3.79
N LYS A 377 -28.13 -11.66 -3.98
CA LYS A 377 -27.53 -12.26 -5.18
C LYS A 377 -28.48 -13.28 -5.78
N ASP A 378 -28.75 -13.12 -7.07
CA ASP A 378 -29.54 -14.03 -7.91
C ASP A 378 -28.72 -14.45 -9.14
N LYS A 379 -29.29 -15.32 -9.97
CA LYS A 379 -28.70 -15.82 -11.19
C LYS A 379 -28.23 -14.69 -12.11
N GLY A 380 -26.94 -14.71 -12.42
CA GLY A 380 -26.26 -13.71 -13.24
C GLY A 380 -25.42 -12.73 -12.43
N ASP A 381 -25.61 -12.65 -11.11
CA ASP A 381 -24.85 -11.73 -10.27
C ASP A 381 -23.43 -12.24 -9.96
N GLU A 382 -22.49 -11.31 -9.80
CA GLU A 382 -21.13 -11.62 -9.34
C GLU A 382 -21.09 -11.87 -7.83
N VAL A 383 -20.31 -12.87 -7.44
CA VAL A 383 -19.94 -13.15 -6.06
C VAL A 383 -18.43 -13.03 -5.86
N ILE A 384 -18.03 -12.49 -4.72
CA ILE A 384 -16.64 -12.17 -4.40
C ILE A 384 -16.08 -13.21 -3.42
N GLY A 385 -14.90 -13.76 -3.71
CA GLY A 385 -14.21 -14.68 -2.81
C GLY A 385 -13.85 -14.04 -1.46
N GLY A 386 -14.05 -14.76 -0.37
CA GLY A 386 -13.83 -14.32 1.02
C GLY A 386 -15.05 -13.71 1.71
N THR A 387 -16.13 -13.45 0.97
CA THR A 387 -17.43 -13.01 1.52
C THR A 387 -18.22 -14.17 2.13
N ILE A 388 -19.25 -13.88 2.93
CA ILE A 388 -20.01 -14.91 3.65
C ILE A 388 -21.42 -15.02 3.06
N ASN A 389 -21.78 -16.23 2.61
CA ASN A 389 -23.14 -16.54 2.22
C ASN A 389 -24.05 -16.66 3.46
N LYS A 390 -25.20 -15.98 3.53
CA LYS A 390 -26.02 -15.95 4.77
C LYS A 390 -27.25 -16.87 4.75
N THR A 391 -28.08 -16.80 3.71
CA THR A 391 -29.45 -17.31 3.79
C THR A 391 -29.71 -18.54 2.93
N GLY A 392 -29.44 -18.48 1.64
CA GLY A 392 -29.74 -19.53 0.67
C GLY A 392 -28.52 -20.33 0.20
N ILE A 393 -28.77 -21.36 -0.58
CA ILE A 393 -27.71 -22.13 -1.26
C ILE A 393 -27.41 -21.43 -2.59
N LEU A 394 -26.13 -21.20 -2.88
CA LEU A 394 -25.68 -20.65 -4.14
C LEU A 394 -24.87 -21.69 -4.91
N LYS A 395 -25.16 -21.83 -6.20
CA LYS A 395 -24.25 -22.44 -7.17
C LYS A 395 -23.75 -21.35 -8.08
N PHE A 396 -22.43 -21.26 -8.21
CA PHE A 396 -21.82 -20.26 -9.06
C PHE A 396 -20.69 -20.87 -9.89
N ARG A 397 -20.42 -20.28 -11.05
CA ARG A 397 -19.30 -20.65 -11.91
C ARG A 397 -18.09 -19.80 -11.58
N ALA A 398 -16.96 -20.43 -11.26
CA ALA A 398 -15.71 -19.72 -10.98
C ALA A 398 -15.22 -18.93 -12.20
N THR A 399 -14.93 -17.64 -12.02
CA THR A 399 -14.39 -16.75 -13.08
C THR A 399 -12.94 -16.36 -12.81
N ARG A 400 -12.57 -16.13 -11.54
CA ARG A 400 -11.20 -15.77 -11.13
C ARG A 400 -10.78 -16.65 -9.96
N VAL A 401 -9.59 -17.25 -10.03
CA VAL A 401 -9.07 -18.20 -9.03
C VAL A 401 -7.64 -17.85 -8.62
N GLY A 402 -7.21 -18.31 -7.44
CA GLY A 402 -5.85 -18.08 -6.95
C GLY A 402 -5.49 -16.59 -6.88
N LYS A 403 -4.37 -16.23 -7.54
CA LYS A 403 -3.81 -14.86 -7.57
C LYS A 403 -4.71 -13.84 -8.27
N ASP A 404 -5.66 -14.29 -9.08
CA ASP A 404 -6.50 -13.42 -9.90
C ASP A 404 -7.81 -13.03 -9.18
N THR A 405 -8.08 -13.61 -8.01
CA THR A 405 -9.24 -13.24 -7.16
C THR A 405 -9.12 -11.81 -6.63
N MET A 406 -10.26 -11.16 -6.40
CA MET A 406 -10.31 -9.81 -5.82
C MET A 406 -9.58 -9.74 -4.47
N LEU A 407 -9.79 -10.72 -3.59
CA LEU A 407 -9.11 -10.80 -2.29
C LEU A 407 -7.59 -10.93 -2.46
N ALA A 408 -7.09 -11.76 -3.38
CA ALA A 408 -5.66 -11.89 -3.65
C ALA A 408 -5.05 -10.59 -4.21
N GLN A 409 -5.78 -9.87 -5.06
CA GLN A 409 -5.35 -8.56 -5.55
C GLN A 409 -5.32 -7.52 -4.43
N ILE A 410 -6.29 -7.52 -3.51
CA ILE A 410 -6.30 -6.67 -2.32
C ILE A 410 -5.06 -6.96 -1.46
N ILE A 411 -4.82 -8.23 -1.13
CA ILE A 411 -3.66 -8.65 -0.33
C ILE A 411 -2.37 -8.17 -1.00
N LYS A 412 -2.20 -8.42 -2.30
CA LYS A 412 -1.02 -7.98 -3.06
C LYS A 412 -0.83 -6.47 -3.00
N ILE A 413 -1.89 -5.68 -3.21
CA ILE A 413 -1.82 -4.22 -3.16
C ILE A 413 -1.43 -3.74 -1.75
N VAL A 414 -2.01 -4.34 -0.70
CA VAL A 414 -1.67 -4.01 0.69
C VAL A 414 -0.22 -4.37 1.00
N GLU A 415 0.27 -5.53 0.57
CA GLU A 415 1.67 -5.95 0.75
C GLU A 415 2.66 -5.05 -0.01
N GLU A 416 2.34 -4.67 -1.25
CA GLU A 416 3.12 -3.71 -2.04
C GLU A 416 3.14 -2.34 -1.35
N ALA A 417 2.00 -1.89 -0.81
CA ALA A 417 1.88 -0.62 -0.11
C ALA A 417 2.69 -0.59 1.19
N MET A 418 2.62 -1.66 1.98
CA MET A 418 3.41 -1.81 3.20
C MET A 418 4.90 -1.90 2.94
N GLY A 419 5.29 -2.46 1.78
CA GLY A 419 6.67 -2.53 1.34
C GLY A 419 7.24 -1.17 0.98
N SER A 420 6.41 -0.22 0.55
CA SER A 420 6.88 1.11 0.14
C SER A 420 7.29 2.01 1.31
N LYS A 421 8.36 2.80 1.14
CA LYS A 421 8.82 3.77 2.15
C LYS A 421 8.04 5.08 2.06
N ALA A 422 7.66 5.59 3.22
CA ALA A 422 6.94 6.85 3.35
C ALA A 422 7.94 8.03 3.24
N PRO A 423 7.60 9.16 2.60
CA PRO A 423 8.49 10.32 2.50
C PRO A 423 9.04 10.80 3.85
N ILE A 424 8.23 10.81 4.92
CA ILE A 424 8.71 11.21 6.26
C ILE A 424 9.72 10.19 6.83
N GLN A 425 9.62 8.91 6.44
CA GLN A 425 10.59 7.88 6.83
C GLN A 425 11.95 8.13 6.17
N LEU A 426 11.98 8.59 4.92
CA LEU A 426 13.24 8.96 4.24
C LEU A 426 13.93 10.14 4.94
N LEU A 427 13.16 11.08 5.47
CA LEU A 427 13.69 12.17 6.27
C LEU A 427 14.28 11.65 7.59
N ALA A 428 13.59 10.74 8.29
CA ALA A 428 14.09 10.12 9.52
C ALA A 428 15.39 9.32 9.28
N ASP A 429 15.45 8.54 8.18
CA ASP A 429 16.64 7.77 7.77
C ASP A 429 17.82 8.71 7.48
N LYS A 430 17.57 9.82 6.76
CA LYS A 430 18.59 10.84 6.48
C LYS A 430 19.07 11.53 7.75
N VAL A 431 18.16 11.87 8.67
CA VAL A 431 18.51 12.46 9.96
C VAL A 431 19.39 11.50 10.74
N SER A 432 19.01 10.22 10.88
CA SER A 432 19.82 9.23 11.60
C SER A 432 21.21 9.03 11.00
N PHE A 433 21.33 9.06 9.66
CA PHE A 433 22.62 8.92 8.96
C PHE A 433 23.61 10.05 9.32
N TYR A 434 23.17 11.30 9.38
CA TYR A 434 24.04 12.42 9.76
C TYR A 434 24.17 12.58 11.28
N PHE A 435 23.11 12.26 12.01
CA PHE A 435 23.03 12.47 13.46
C PHE A 435 24.03 11.59 14.21
N VAL A 436 24.15 10.30 13.86
CA VAL A 436 25.02 9.37 14.59
C VAL A 436 26.51 9.79 14.53
N PRO A 437 27.12 10.04 13.35
CA PRO A 437 28.50 10.52 13.28
C PRO A 437 28.70 11.89 13.95
N THR A 438 27.72 12.79 13.83
CA THR A 438 27.79 14.13 14.42
C THR A 438 27.83 14.06 15.95
N ILE A 439 26.98 13.24 16.57
CA ILE A 439 26.96 13.06 18.02
C ILE A 439 28.25 12.42 18.53
N ILE A 440 28.81 11.44 17.81
CA ILE A 440 30.12 10.87 18.18
C ILE A 440 31.20 11.96 18.12
N GLY A 441 31.18 12.79 17.08
CA GLY A 441 32.10 13.93 16.95
C GLY A 441 31.94 14.95 18.09
N ILE A 442 30.71 15.31 18.45
CA ILE A 442 30.42 16.22 19.56
C ILE A 442 30.88 15.61 20.89
N ALA A 443 30.57 14.34 21.15
CA ALA A 443 30.99 13.66 22.37
C ALA A 443 32.53 13.66 22.49
N PHE A 444 33.23 13.33 21.40
CA PHE A 444 34.70 13.37 21.40
C PHE A 444 35.25 14.78 21.59
N LEU A 445 34.62 15.79 20.97
CA LEU A 445 35.02 17.18 21.14
C LEU A 445 34.82 17.67 22.58
N THR A 446 33.67 17.36 23.21
CA THR A 446 33.42 17.73 24.61
C THR A 446 34.41 17.04 25.55
N PHE A 447 34.70 15.76 25.32
CA PHE A 447 35.73 15.02 26.05
C PHE A 447 37.08 15.75 26.01
N VAL A 448 37.55 16.13 24.82
CA VAL A 448 38.83 16.83 24.65
C VAL A 448 38.81 18.22 25.30
N ILE A 449 37.74 18.99 25.13
CA ILE A 449 37.63 20.34 25.73
C ILE A 449 37.74 20.28 27.26
N TRP A 450 37.07 19.33 27.91
CA TRP A 450 37.11 19.20 29.36
C TRP A 450 38.49 18.76 29.86
N LEU A 451 39.17 17.86 29.14
CA LEU A 451 40.56 17.51 29.44
C LEU A 451 41.50 18.71 29.32
N LEU A 452 41.39 19.50 28.24
CA LEU A 452 42.21 20.70 28.04
C LEU A 452 41.91 21.81 29.05
N SER A 453 40.69 21.83 29.61
CA SER A 453 40.30 22.76 30.68
C SER A 453 40.79 22.34 32.07
N GLY A 454 41.57 21.26 32.17
CA GLY A 454 42.15 20.76 33.41
C GLY A 454 41.19 19.95 34.30
N LYS A 455 40.05 19.50 33.77
CA LYS A 455 39.18 18.55 34.48
C LYS A 455 39.81 17.15 34.47
N PRO A 456 39.55 16.35 35.52
CA PRO A 456 40.11 15.02 35.60
C PRO A 456 39.46 14.09 34.55
N PHE A 457 40.16 13.01 34.21
CA PHE A 457 39.80 12.13 33.09
C PHE A 457 38.43 11.47 33.28
N ASP A 458 38.12 11.07 34.51
CA ASP A 458 36.84 10.51 34.93
C ASP A 458 35.68 11.47 34.63
N PHE A 459 35.83 12.75 34.92
CA PHE A 459 34.82 13.76 34.63
C PHE A 459 34.64 13.96 33.12
N ALA A 460 35.74 14.08 32.37
CA ALA A 460 35.67 14.23 30.91
C ALA A 460 35.00 13.00 30.25
N LEU A 461 35.34 11.80 30.72
CA LEU A 461 34.76 10.55 30.24
C LEU A 461 33.28 10.42 30.61
N MET A 462 32.87 10.85 31.81
CA MET A 462 31.47 10.93 32.21
C MET A 462 30.69 11.78 31.20
N VAL A 463 31.18 13.00 30.88
CA VAL A 463 30.55 13.89 29.89
C VAL A 463 30.47 13.24 28.50
N PHE A 464 31.54 12.56 28.06
CA PHE A 464 31.54 11.80 26.80
C PHE A 464 30.40 10.77 26.76
N ILE A 465 30.33 9.93 27.80
CA ILE A 465 29.33 8.88 27.92
C ILE A 465 27.92 9.48 28.00
N SER A 466 27.70 10.53 28.81
CA SER A 466 26.41 11.20 28.95
C SER A 466 25.89 11.75 27.62
N VAL A 467 26.75 12.39 26.82
CA VAL A 467 26.37 12.91 25.49
C VAL A 467 25.93 11.77 24.56
N LEU A 468 26.65 10.65 24.55
CA LEU A 468 26.27 9.50 23.72
C LEU A 468 24.96 8.84 24.17
N ILE A 469 24.70 8.78 25.48
CA ILE A 469 23.49 8.17 26.05
C ILE A 469 22.25 9.00 25.73
N ILE A 470 22.29 10.30 26.07
CA ILE A 470 21.14 11.22 25.91
C ILE A 470 20.71 11.31 24.45
N ALA A 471 21.66 11.14 23.53
CA ALA A 471 21.41 11.27 22.11
C ALA A 471 20.68 10.07 21.46
N CYS A 472 20.44 8.92 22.11
CA CYS A 472 19.81 7.78 21.39
C CYS A 472 18.43 8.15 20.83
N PRO A 473 18.24 8.21 19.49
CA PRO A 473 16.95 8.51 18.89
C PRO A 473 16.11 7.23 18.73
N CYS A 474 16.10 6.40 19.78
CA CYS A 474 15.57 5.03 19.78
C CYS A 474 14.09 4.97 19.31
N ALA A 475 13.27 6.00 19.60
CA ALA A 475 11.86 6.07 19.18
C ALA A 475 11.64 6.60 17.75
N LEU A 476 12.58 7.38 17.21
CA LEU A 476 12.40 8.12 15.96
C LEU A 476 12.28 7.18 14.74
N GLY A 477 13.06 6.11 14.72
CA GLY A 477 13.10 5.15 13.60
C GLY A 477 11.88 4.22 13.50
N LEU A 478 11.02 4.17 14.53
CA LEU A 478 9.89 3.23 14.63
C LEU A 478 8.53 3.90 14.60
N ALA A 479 8.45 5.17 14.99
CA ALA A 479 7.18 5.89 15.05
C ALA A 479 6.47 5.90 13.68
N THR A 480 7.19 6.27 12.62
CA THR A 480 6.62 6.38 11.27
C THR A 480 6.18 5.04 10.68
N PRO A 481 7.04 3.99 10.58
CA PRO A 481 6.61 2.72 9.99
C PRO A 481 5.43 2.09 10.74
N THR A 482 5.41 2.23 12.06
CA THR A 482 4.31 1.71 12.89
C THR A 482 2.99 2.42 12.59
N ALA A 483 3.01 3.76 12.53
CA ALA A 483 1.83 4.56 12.23
C ALA A 483 1.27 4.27 10.82
N VAL A 484 2.15 4.20 9.81
CA VAL A 484 1.77 3.91 8.42
C VAL A 484 1.19 2.50 8.28
N MET A 485 1.83 1.51 8.90
CA MET A 485 1.40 0.11 8.83
C MET A 485 0.04 -0.08 9.50
N MET A 486 -0.18 0.54 10.67
CA MET A 486 -1.48 0.52 11.35
C MET A 486 -2.56 1.28 10.56
N GLY A 487 -2.23 2.48 10.04
CA GLY A 487 -3.15 3.29 9.25
C GLY A 487 -3.61 2.58 7.97
N THR A 488 -2.68 1.93 7.26
CA THR A 488 -2.98 1.16 6.04
C THR A 488 -3.82 -0.08 6.34
N GLY A 489 -3.52 -0.80 7.43
CA GLY A 489 -4.32 -1.94 7.86
C GLY A 489 -5.76 -1.57 8.23
N LEU A 490 -5.94 -0.44 8.94
CA LEU A 490 -7.27 0.07 9.30
C LEU A 490 -8.05 0.57 8.07
N ALA A 491 -7.37 1.24 7.14
CA ALA A 491 -7.97 1.71 5.89
C ALA A 491 -8.51 0.54 5.05
N ALA A 492 -7.73 -0.54 4.93
CA ALA A 492 -8.13 -1.74 4.19
C ALA A 492 -9.40 -2.40 4.78
N GLN A 493 -9.53 -2.44 6.11
CA GLN A 493 -10.74 -2.95 6.79
C GLN A 493 -11.99 -2.10 6.52
N LYS A 494 -11.82 -0.87 6.05
CA LYS A 494 -12.90 0.05 5.66
C LYS A 494 -13.07 0.16 4.14
N GLY A 495 -12.49 -0.76 3.36
CA GLY A 495 -12.55 -0.73 1.90
C GLY A 495 -11.68 0.35 1.24
N ILE A 496 -10.80 1.02 1.99
CA ILE A 496 -9.89 2.04 1.46
C ILE A 496 -8.53 1.40 1.17
N LEU A 497 -8.24 1.19 -0.12
CA LEU A 497 -7.01 0.55 -0.57
C LEU A 497 -5.95 1.58 -0.89
N ILE A 498 -4.96 1.70 0.00
CA ILE A 498 -3.81 2.58 -0.19
C ILE A 498 -2.71 1.78 -0.88
N LYS A 499 -2.27 2.20 -2.07
CA LYS A 499 -1.23 1.51 -2.86
C LYS A 499 0.20 1.81 -2.43
N SER A 500 0.42 2.86 -1.63
CA SER A 500 1.74 3.19 -1.09
C SER A 500 1.64 4.05 0.16
N SER A 501 2.62 3.92 1.06
CA SER A 501 2.78 4.78 2.23
C SER A 501 2.92 6.25 1.85
N LYS A 502 3.53 6.54 0.70
CA LYS A 502 3.59 7.88 0.10
C LYS A 502 2.20 8.44 -0.22
N ALA A 503 1.28 7.62 -0.73
CA ALA A 503 -0.08 8.07 -1.03
C ALA A 503 -0.85 8.46 0.25
N LEU A 504 -0.61 7.75 1.37
CA LEU A 504 -1.22 8.09 2.67
C LEU A 504 -0.75 9.47 3.18
N GLU A 505 0.55 9.77 3.06
CA GLU A 505 1.06 11.10 3.42
C GLU A 505 0.54 12.19 2.48
N ILE A 506 0.58 11.97 1.17
CA ILE A 506 0.08 12.95 0.19
C ILE A 506 -1.42 13.22 0.42
N ALA A 507 -2.22 12.21 0.75
CA ALA A 507 -3.66 12.36 0.97
C ALA A 507 -4.00 13.42 2.03
N LYS A 508 -3.15 13.59 3.05
CA LYS A 508 -3.30 14.66 4.06
C LYS A 508 -3.22 16.05 3.42
N ASP A 509 -2.28 16.22 2.50
CA ASP A 509 -1.91 17.50 1.89
C ASP A 509 -2.69 17.79 0.59
N VAL A 510 -3.65 16.94 0.21
CA VAL A 510 -4.54 17.19 -0.94
C VAL A 510 -5.50 18.32 -0.60
N ASN A 511 -5.52 19.39 -1.39
CA ASN A 511 -6.46 20.52 -1.22
C ASN A 511 -7.60 20.52 -2.24
N VAL A 512 -7.38 19.89 -3.40
CA VAL A 512 -8.34 19.86 -4.52
C VAL A 512 -8.58 18.41 -4.92
N ILE A 513 -9.85 18.03 -5.03
CA ILE A 513 -10.27 16.68 -5.38
C ILE A 513 -11.10 16.75 -6.65
N VAL A 514 -10.49 16.41 -7.78
CA VAL A 514 -11.19 16.33 -9.06
C VAL A 514 -11.78 14.94 -9.20
N PHE A 515 -13.10 14.84 -9.18
CA PHE A 515 -13.78 13.58 -9.46
C PHE A 515 -13.96 13.39 -10.97
N ASP A 516 -13.71 12.17 -11.44
CA ASP A 516 -14.34 11.73 -12.68
C ASP A 516 -15.87 11.67 -12.47
N LYS A 517 -16.65 11.90 -13.51
CA LYS A 517 -18.11 11.87 -13.37
C LYS A 517 -18.60 10.42 -13.38
N THR A 518 -18.36 9.75 -14.50
CA THR A 518 -18.95 8.46 -14.83
C THR A 518 -18.31 7.34 -14.02
N GLY A 519 -19.12 6.56 -13.32
CA GLY A 519 -18.66 5.44 -12.48
C GLY A 519 -18.02 5.86 -11.15
N THR A 520 -17.74 7.14 -10.95
CA THR A 520 -17.23 7.69 -9.68
C THR A 520 -18.36 8.38 -8.90
N LEU A 521 -18.87 9.51 -9.39
CA LEU A 521 -20.01 10.21 -8.79
C LEU A 521 -21.35 9.60 -9.20
N THR A 522 -21.40 9.00 -10.38
CA THR A 522 -22.58 8.34 -10.93
C THR A 522 -22.43 6.83 -10.90
N LYS A 523 -23.54 6.11 -11.09
CA LYS A 523 -23.53 4.64 -11.14
C LYS A 523 -22.71 4.10 -12.32
N GLY A 524 -22.58 4.90 -13.39
CA GLY A 524 -21.86 4.49 -14.61
C GLY A 524 -22.72 3.63 -15.55
N GLU A 525 -24.01 3.53 -15.25
CA GLU A 525 -24.99 2.76 -15.99
C GLU A 525 -26.23 3.64 -16.27
N PRO A 526 -26.75 3.64 -17.51
CA PRO A 526 -27.93 4.39 -17.87
C PRO A 526 -29.14 3.89 -17.09
N THR A 527 -29.87 4.80 -16.47
CA THR A 527 -31.11 4.49 -15.73
C THR A 527 -32.27 5.36 -16.22
N ILE A 528 -33.46 4.77 -16.28
CA ILE A 528 -34.69 5.49 -16.65
C ILE A 528 -34.98 6.52 -15.55
N THR A 529 -35.01 7.80 -15.92
CA THR A 529 -35.33 8.88 -14.98
C THR A 529 -36.76 9.38 -15.13
N ASP A 530 -37.30 9.38 -16.36
CA ASP A 530 -38.61 9.92 -16.64
C ASP A 530 -39.31 9.09 -17.72
N VAL A 531 -40.60 8.82 -17.52
CA VAL A 531 -41.51 8.29 -18.52
C VAL A 531 -42.60 9.34 -18.69
N VAL A 532 -42.68 9.95 -19.87
CA VAL A 532 -43.56 11.09 -20.13
C VAL A 532 -44.61 10.72 -21.17
N GLU A 533 -45.86 10.79 -20.78
CA GLU A 533 -47.01 10.57 -21.67
C GLU A 533 -47.28 11.79 -22.55
N ILE A 534 -47.52 11.54 -23.85
CA ILE A 534 -47.78 12.57 -24.87
C ILE A 534 -49.22 12.44 -25.38
N SER A 535 -49.66 11.23 -25.69
CA SER A 535 -51.07 10.96 -26.02
C SER A 535 -51.77 10.35 -24.81
N ASN A 536 -53.01 10.78 -24.52
CA ASN A 536 -53.90 10.27 -23.46
C ASN A 536 -54.37 8.80 -23.67
N SER A 537 -53.48 7.95 -24.18
CA SER A 537 -53.71 6.53 -24.34
C SER A 537 -53.48 5.86 -22.98
N LYS A 538 -54.46 5.12 -22.46
CA LYS A 538 -54.31 4.23 -21.28
C LYS A 538 -53.32 3.07 -21.50
N LEU A 539 -52.27 3.28 -22.28
CA LEU A 539 -51.28 2.29 -22.67
C LEU A 539 -50.00 2.50 -21.86
N ASP A 540 -49.46 1.42 -21.31
CA ASP A 540 -48.22 1.47 -20.53
C ASP A 540 -47.02 1.65 -21.45
N ILE A 541 -46.57 2.91 -21.60
CA ILE A 541 -45.42 3.33 -22.42
C ILE A 541 -44.18 2.49 -22.12
N LEU A 542 -43.91 2.23 -20.83
CA LEU A 542 -42.75 1.46 -20.38
C LEU A 542 -42.84 -0.01 -20.80
N GLN A 543 -44.03 -0.61 -20.72
CA GLN A 543 -44.27 -2.00 -21.15
C GLN A 543 -44.03 -2.16 -22.65
N ILE A 544 -44.56 -1.24 -23.47
CA ILE A 544 -44.38 -1.27 -24.93
C ILE A 544 -42.90 -1.08 -25.28
N ALA A 545 -42.25 -0.06 -24.72
CA ALA A 545 -40.84 0.20 -24.99
C ALA A 545 -39.95 -0.98 -24.59
N ALA A 546 -40.15 -1.55 -23.40
CA ALA A 546 -39.39 -2.71 -22.94
C ALA A 546 -39.66 -3.98 -23.77
N SER A 547 -40.88 -4.16 -24.27
CA SER A 547 -41.21 -5.31 -25.14
C SER A 547 -40.47 -5.23 -26.48
N VAL A 548 -40.35 -4.03 -27.06
CA VAL A 548 -39.57 -3.80 -28.28
C VAL A 548 -38.07 -3.92 -28.02
N GLU A 549 -37.58 -3.33 -26.93
CA GLU A 549 -36.15 -3.29 -26.60
C GLU A 549 -35.60 -4.61 -26.05
N LYS A 550 -36.47 -5.59 -25.72
CA LYS A 550 -36.06 -6.94 -25.26
C LYS A 550 -35.04 -7.63 -26.18
N ASN A 551 -35.11 -7.36 -27.49
CA ASN A 551 -34.25 -7.97 -28.50
C ASN A 551 -33.03 -7.10 -28.88
N SER A 552 -32.79 -5.99 -28.17
CA SER A 552 -31.72 -5.03 -28.43
C SER A 552 -30.60 -5.18 -27.40
N GLU A 553 -29.35 -5.25 -27.87
CA GLU A 553 -28.16 -5.37 -27.01
C GLU A 553 -27.62 -4.00 -26.54
N HIS A 554 -28.29 -2.90 -26.91
CA HIS A 554 -27.82 -1.56 -26.59
C HIS A 554 -27.93 -1.27 -25.07
N PRO A 555 -26.95 -0.63 -24.42
CA PRO A 555 -27.02 -0.34 -22.98
C PRO A 555 -28.28 0.44 -22.54
N LEU A 556 -28.76 1.37 -23.38
CA LEU A 556 -30.02 2.08 -23.16
C LEU A 556 -31.24 1.14 -23.21
N ALA A 557 -31.26 0.17 -24.12
CA ALA A 557 -32.33 -0.82 -24.23
C ALA A 557 -32.43 -1.67 -22.96
N GLN A 558 -31.26 -2.12 -22.48
CA GLN A 558 -31.18 -2.88 -21.23
C GLN A 558 -31.74 -2.10 -20.04
N SER A 559 -31.50 -0.78 -19.98
CA SER A 559 -32.04 0.07 -18.91
C SER A 559 -33.58 0.15 -18.93
N VAL A 560 -34.19 0.18 -20.12
CA VAL A 560 -35.66 0.18 -20.29
C VAL A 560 -36.23 -1.18 -19.86
N VAL A 561 -35.61 -2.28 -20.31
CA VAL A 561 -36.04 -3.64 -19.99
C VAL A 561 -35.92 -3.94 -18.50
N ASN A 562 -34.81 -3.54 -17.88
CA ASN A 562 -34.58 -3.73 -16.44
C ASN A 562 -35.60 -2.96 -15.62
N LYS A 563 -35.87 -1.70 -15.98
CA LYS A 563 -36.88 -0.88 -15.30
C LYS A 563 -38.29 -1.48 -15.39
N ALA A 564 -38.67 -2.02 -16.55
CA ALA A 564 -39.95 -2.69 -16.71
C ALA A 564 -40.06 -3.98 -15.87
N LYS A 565 -38.96 -4.74 -15.74
CA LYS A 565 -38.90 -5.92 -14.86
C LYS A 565 -39.00 -5.55 -13.39
N GLU A 566 -38.32 -4.49 -12.95
CA GLU A 566 -38.42 -3.97 -11.57
C GLU A 566 -39.86 -3.59 -11.21
N GLU A 567 -40.59 -2.99 -12.16
CA GLU A 567 -42.00 -2.60 -11.98
C GLU A 567 -42.99 -3.75 -12.27
N ASN A 568 -42.49 -4.97 -12.46
CA ASN A 568 -43.27 -6.20 -12.69
C ASN A 568 -44.19 -6.16 -13.94
N PHE A 569 -43.80 -5.42 -14.98
CA PHE A 569 -44.52 -5.45 -16.26
C PHE A 569 -44.30 -6.77 -17.00
N GLN A 570 -45.39 -7.33 -17.53
CA GLN A 570 -45.32 -8.52 -18.37
C GLN A 570 -44.97 -8.11 -19.80
N LEU A 571 -43.80 -8.50 -20.30
CA LEU A 571 -43.35 -8.13 -21.65
C LEU A 571 -44.13 -8.90 -22.71
N CYS A 572 -44.59 -8.18 -23.74
CA CYS A 572 -45.31 -8.75 -24.85
C CYS A 572 -44.37 -9.34 -25.91
N GLU A 573 -44.89 -10.26 -26.73
CA GLU A 573 -44.16 -10.81 -27.87
C GLU A 573 -44.20 -9.83 -29.05
N VAL A 574 -43.02 -9.50 -29.59
CA VAL A 574 -42.86 -8.60 -30.74
C VAL A 574 -42.37 -9.39 -31.95
N LYS A 575 -42.87 -9.03 -33.14
CA LYS A 575 -42.47 -9.61 -34.43
C LYS A 575 -41.67 -8.58 -35.24
N ASN A 576 -40.94 -9.05 -36.25
CA ASN A 576 -40.24 -8.19 -37.21
C ASN A 576 -39.33 -7.12 -36.58
N PHE A 577 -38.61 -7.48 -35.51
CA PHE A 577 -37.66 -6.58 -34.85
C PHE A 577 -36.53 -6.18 -35.80
N LEU A 578 -36.28 -4.88 -35.91
CA LEU A 578 -35.23 -4.28 -36.71
C LEU A 578 -34.50 -3.22 -35.87
N ASN A 579 -33.20 -3.41 -35.70
CA ASN A 579 -32.31 -2.39 -35.15
C ASN A 579 -31.84 -1.48 -36.28
N ILE A 580 -31.99 -0.16 -36.12
CA ILE A 580 -31.64 0.87 -37.10
C ILE A 580 -30.51 1.72 -36.50
N PRO A 581 -29.23 1.43 -36.82
CA PRO A 581 -28.08 2.06 -36.18
C PRO A 581 -28.10 3.58 -36.26
N GLY A 582 -27.97 4.25 -35.11
CA GLY A 582 -28.00 5.71 -35.01
C GLY A 582 -29.39 6.34 -35.07
N TYR A 583 -30.45 5.53 -35.20
CA TYR A 583 -31.84 5.99 -35.24
C TYR A 583 -32.69 5.41 -34.10
N GLY A 584 -32.59 4.11 -33.83
CA GLY A 584 -33.38 3.41 -32.82
C GLY A 584 -33.83 2.02 -33.29
N VAL A 585 -34.99 1.57 -32.84
CA VAL A 585 -35.55 0.25 -33.14
C VAL A 585 -36.96 0.34 -33.72
N SER A 586 -37.32 -0.65 -34.54
CA SER A 586 -38.66 -0.84 -35.11
C SER A 586 -39.11 -2.27 -34.86
N ALA A 587 -40.37 -2.47 -34.51
CA ALA A 587 -40.96 -3.80 -34.37
C ALA A 587 -42.48 -3.76 -34.58
N GLU A 588 -43.11 -4.94 -34.58
CA GLU A 588 -44.57 -5.08 -34.61
C GLU A 588 -45.06 -5.73 -33.31
N LEU A 589 -45.97 -5.04 -32.64
CA LEU A 589 -46.64 -5.50 -31.42
C LEU A 589 -48.13 -5.65 -31.74
N GLU A 590 -48.68 -6.87 -31.63
CA GLU A 590 -50.09 -7.14 -31.97
C GLU A 590 -50.52 -6.65 -33.37
N ASN A 591 -49.66 -6.82 -34.38
CA ASN A 591 -49.80 -6.28 -35.75
C ASN A 591 -49.77 -4.75 -35.87
N LYS A 592 -49.40 -4.03 -34.80
CA LYS A 592 -49.21 -2.58 -34.81
C LYS A 592 -47.73 -2.24 -34.92
N LYS A 593 -47.38 -1.34 -35.85
CA LYS A 593 -46.01 -0.88 -36.01
C LYS A 593 -45.59 0.02 -34.84
N VAL A 594 -44.50 -0.34 -34.18
CA VAL A 594 -43.88 0.41 -33.08
C VAL A 594 -42.52 0.92 -33.52
N LEU A 595 -42.25 2.20 -33.23
CA LEU A 595 -40.95 2.83 -33.43
C LEU A 595 -40.48 3.40 -32.10
N PHE A 596 -39.23 3.12 -31.72
CA PHE A 596 -38.63 3.66 -30.50
C PHE A 596 -37.23 4.17 -30.79
N GLY A 597 -36.99 5.48 -30.61
CA GLY A 597 -35.70 6.05 -30.95
C GLY A 597 -35.68 7.58 -31.07
N THR A 598 -34.77 8.07 -31.91
CA THR A 598 -34.45 9.49 -32.08
C THR A 598 -35.47 10.25 -32.93
N ARG A 599 -35.42 11.59 -32.90
CA ARG A 599 -36.18 12.47 -33.81
C ARG A 599 -36.02 12.09 -35.28
N LYS A 600 -34.81 11.72 -35.69
CA LYS A 600 -34.52 11.34 -37.08
C LYS A 600 -35.32 10.10 -37.50
N LEU A 601 -35.53 9.16 -36.58
CA LEU A 601 -36.34 7.95 -36.84
C LEU A 601 -37.80 8.33 -37.12
N MET A 602 -38.33 9.27 -36.35
CA MET A 602 -39.71 9.76 -36.49
C MET A 602 -39.91 10.47 -37.83
N ILE A 603 -39.03 11.42 -38.16
CA ILE A 603 -39.07 12.18 -39.42
C ILE A 603 -38.97 11.24 -40.63
N ASN A 604 -38.06 10.26 -40.60
CA ASN A 604 -37.90 9.29 -41.68
C ASN A 604 -39.13 8.41 -41.91
N ASN A 605 -39.98 8.23 -40.89
CA ASN A 605 -41.24 7.49 -40.97
C ASN A 605 -42.46 8.42 -41.13
N GLN A 606 -42.26 9.69 -41.49
CA GLN A 606 -43.32 10.68 -41.71
C GLN A 606 -44.16 10.97 -40.44
N ILE A 607 -43.55 10.84 -39.26
CA ILE A 607 -44.16 11.16 -37.97
C ILE A 607 -43.65 12.52 -37.52
N ASP A 608 -44.58 13.46 -37.29
CA ASP A 608 -44.26 14.82 -36.85
C ASP A 608 -43.87 14.85 -35.35
N PRO A 609 -42.61 15.16 -34.99
CA PRO A 609 -42.17 15.24 -33.60
C PRO A 609 -42.62 16.50 -32.86
N SER A 610 -43.20 17.49 -33.55
CA SER A 610 -43.51 18.82 -33.00
C SER A 610 -44.37 18.76 -31.73
N ILE A 611 -45.25 17.75 -31.62
CA ILE A 611 -46.15 17.58 -30.46
C ILE A 611 -45.42 17.19 -29.16
N ALA A 612 -44.21 16.63 -29.27
CA ALA A 612 -43.38 16.22 -28.13
C ALA A 612 -42.13 17.09 -27.95
N GLU A 613 -41.85 18.00 -28.88
CA GLU A 613 -40.57 18.72 -28.99
C GLU A 613 -40.26 19.58 -27.76
N GLU A 614 -41.25 20.28 -27.20
CA GLU A 614 -41.07 21.12 -26.00
C GLU A 614 -40.60 20.29 -24.79
N LYS A 615 -41.27 19.17 -24.53
CA LYS A 615 -40.94 18.24 -23.44
C LYS A 615 -39.60 17.54 -23.69
N LEU A 616 -39.33 17.20 -24.94
CA LEU A 616 -38.08 16.56 -25.35
C LEU A 616 -36.88 17.49 -25.08
N ILE A 617 -36.95 18.76 -25.53
CA ILE A 617 -35.90 19.76 -25.29
C ILE A 617 -35.70 20.04 -23.80
N ALA A 618 -36.79 20.09 -23.01
CA ALA A 618 -36.71 20.33 -21.57
C ALA A 618 -35.90 19.24 -20.84
N LEU A 619 -36.09 17.98 -21.23
CA LEU A 619 -35.36 16.84 -20.67
C LEU A 619 -33.91 16.77 -21.18
N GLU A 620 -33.67 17.06 -22.46
CA GLU A 620 -32.32 17.11 -23.03
C GLU A 620 -31.46 18.22 -22.39
N LYS A 621 -32.04 19.39 -22.07
CA LYS A 621 -31.35 20.46 -21.34
C LYS A 621 -30.90 20.07 -19.94
N GLN A 622 -31.50 19.03 -19.35
CA GLN A 622 -31.06 18.45 -18.08
C GLN A 622 -29.91 17.43 -18.26
N GLY A 623 -29.39 17.26 -19.48
CA GLY A 623 -28.34 16.29 -19.79
C GLY A 623 -28.84 14.85 -19.93
N LYS A 624 -30.15 14.66 -20.11
CA LYS A 624 -30.77 13.34 -20.28
C LYS A 624 -30.77 12.95 -21.77
N THR A 625 -30.63 11.67 -22.05
CA THR A 625 -30.88 11.11 -23.40
C THR A 625 -32.34 10.74 -23.51
N VAL A 626 -33.05 11.30 -24.49
CA VAL A 626 -34.50 11.12 -24.62
C VAL A 626 -34.83 10.33 -25.89
N MET A 627 -35.67 9.31 -25.74
CA MET A 627 -36.15 8.45 -26.82
C MET A 627 -37.65 8.63 -26.98
N ILE A 628 -38.11 8.71 -28.23
CA ILE A 628 -39.49 8.90 -28.61
C ILE A 628 -40.10 7.53 -28.92
N LEU A 629 -41.25 7.24 -28.33
CA LEU A 629 -42.05 6.05 -28.62
C LEU A 629 -43.24 6.42 -29.48
N ALA A 630 -43.39 5.76 -30.63
CA ALA A 630 -44.52 5.91 -31.52
C ALA A 630 -45.19 4.57 -31.82
N LEU A 631 -46.52 4.57 -31.86
CA LEU A 631 -47.38 3.43 -32.15
C LEU A 631 -48.35 3.82 -33.28
N GLU A 632 -48.39 3.02 -34.36
CA GLU A 632 -49.23 3.27 -35.54
C GLU A 632 -49.11 4.71 -36.11
N GLY A 633 -47.88 5.24 -36.14
CA GLY A 633 -47.60 6.57 -36.68
C GLY A 633 -47.93 7.73 -35.74
N LYS A 634 -48.33 7.47 -34.48
CA LYS A 634 -48.59 8.50 -33.46
C LYS A 634 -47.58 8.40 -32.33
N ILE A 635 -47.05 9.54 -31.88
CA ILE A 635 -46.18 9.60 -30.71
C ILE A 635 -47.02 9.39 -29.45
N ILE A 636 -46.69 8.37 -28.68
CA ILE A 636 -47.42 8.00 -27.47
C ILE A 636 -46.69 8.44 -26.20
N GLY A 637 -45.36 8.48 -26.22
CA GLY A 637 -44.58 8.87 -25.05
C GLY A 637 -43.11 9.14 -25.32
N LEU A 638 -42.44 9.67 -24.30
CA LEU A 638 -40.99 9.86 -24.24
C LEU A 638 -40.44 9.05 -23.07
N ILE A 639 -39.26 8.48 -23.27
CA ILE A 639 -38.48 7.84 -22.19
C ILE A 639 -37.14 8.55 -22.10
N ALA A 640 -36.84 9.09 -20.92
CA ALA A 640 -35.58 9.74 -20.64
C ALA A 640 -34.68 8.85 -19.79
N VAL A 641 -33.41 8.80 -20.19
CA VAL A 641 -32.38 8.00 -19.55
C VAL A 641 -31.21 8.90 -19.17
N ALA A 642 -30.72 8.73 -17.96
CA ALA A 642 -29.52 9.41 -17.49
C ALA A 642 -28.68 8.51 -16.58
N ASP A 643 -27.40 8.83 -16.52
CA ASP A 643 -26.48 8.26 -15.55
C ASP A 643 -26.72 8.95 -14.19
N THR A 644 -27.34 8.24 -13.25
CA THR A 644 -27.76 8.81 -11.96
C THR A 644 -26.63 8.82 -10.94
N LEU A 645 -26.67 9.78 -10.01
CA LEU A 645 -25.70 9.87 -8.92
C LEU A 645 -25.76 8.63 -8.02
N LYS A 646 -24.61 8.18 -7.51
CA LYS A 646 -24.57 7.18 -6.43
C LYS A 646 -25.22 7.75 -5.17
N LYS A 647 -25.75 6.86 -4.34
CA LYS A 647 -26.50 7.18 -3.12
C LYS A 647 -25.78 8.19 -2.21
N TYR A 648 -24.46 8.03 -2.04
CA TYR A 648 -23.65 8.84 -1.12
C TYR A 648 -22.82 9.93 -1.80
N SER A 649 -22.96 10.16 -3.11
CA SER A 649 -22.13 11.14 -3.82
C SER A 649 -22.32 12.57 -3.29
N LYS A 650 -23.57 12.97 -3.04
CA LYS A 650 -23.89 14.31 -2.52
C LYS A 650 -23.28 14.52 -1.12
N GLU A 651 -23.52 13.56 -0.22
CA GLU A 651 -22.98 13.59 1.14
C GLU A 651 -21.45 13.62 1.15
N THR A 652 -20.81 12.87 0.26
CA THR A 652 -19.35 12.85 0.11
C THR A 652 -18.80 14.23 -0.26
N VAL A 653 -19.40 14.90 -1.25
CA VAL A 653 -18.97 16.24 -1.68
C VAL A 653 -19.20 17.27 -0.57
N GLU A 654 -20.34 17.20 0.12
CA GLU A 654 -20.64 18.08 1.27
C GLU A 654 -19.62 17.92 2.40
N MET A 655 -19.26 16.67 2.73
CA MET A 655 -18.25 16.38 3.76
C MET A 655 -16.86 16.87 3.36
N LEU A 656 -16.48 16.75 2.09
CA LEU A 656 -15.20 17.28 1.58
C LEU A 656 -15.14 18.82 1.65
N HIS A 657 -16.23 19.51 1.34
CA HIS A 657 -16.33 20.96 1.56
C HIS A 657 -16.22 21.33 3.04
N GLN A 658 -16.86 20.57 3.95
CA GLN A 658 -16.73 20.79 5.40
C GLN A 658 -15.29 20.59 5.89
N MET A 659 -14.51 19.70 5.24
CA MET A 659 -13.09 19.50 5.50
C MET A 659 -12.19 20.60 4.89
N GLY A 660 -12.77 21.62 4.25
CA GLY A 660 -12.04 22.71 3.61
C GLY A 660 -11.34 22.30 2.31
N LYS A 661 -11.78 21.22 1.68
CA LYS A 661 -11.26 20.76 0.38
C LYS A 661 -12.11 21.35 -0.74
N THR A 662 -11.46 21.72 -1.85
CA THR A 662 -12.16 22.09 -3.09
C THR A 662 -12.48 20.82 -3.88
N VAL A 663 -13.70 20.71 -4.39
CA VAL A 663 -14.17 19.56 -5.20
C VAL A 663 -14.51 20.03 -6.61
#